data_AF-A0A5E6NML7-F1
#
_entry.id   AF-A0A5E6NML7-F1
#
_cell.length_a   1.000
_cell.length_b   1.000
_cell.length_c   1.000
_cell.angle_alpha   90.00
_cell.angle_beta   90.00
_cell.angle_gamma   90.00
#
_symmetry.space_group_name_H-M   'P 1'
#
loop_
_entity.id
_entity.type
_entity.pdbx_description
1 polymer ?
#
loop_
_entity_poly.entity_id
_entity_poly.type
_entity_poly.pdbx_seq_one_letter_code
_entity_poly.pdbx_strand_id
1 'polypeptide(L)'
;MKNTLNTLNTLNTLNTLTTKLLSVAIFSVSLNAFSVVLGPLITISTNHVSATAGIAITPITISNRGDSISHYSIYPAIRNGLSFNKKTGDISGVPIVASDPVIYTVTATGRRGHDTATVVITVGVGTTNLALGKPATESSTYPYSIPVAASYAVDGNTNGEFLNSSTTHTNIEQGAWWQVDLGSKKDIKQIIIYNRTDCCANRLSNYQVSISNKADFSTHIYQQDFHVAPNPKKIIQLDASGKQGRYVRIQLLDKDYLSLAEVQVMGVDPLRFSEVGYSRAQSDFGGFNNTPNYTSKMGFAALKADGSIMAWGNSYFGRKKAPTDSGYTKIYSNQYAFAALRADGSITMWGDLNDTNTPMPTDKGYTKIYSTANAFAALTPDGSIKAWGDSGSGGANAPAGSGYTKIYSNTFAFAALTHDGLIKAWGDPTRGGANAPDGSGYTKIYSTVDTFAALKADGSIKAWGSPVSGVTSAPAGNDYTKIYSSEYAFAALKADGSIKVWGEANAGGANAPDGTGYTDIYSNTYAFAALKADGSIKTWGDSDSGGANAPDGSGYTKIYSNAFAFAVLTHDGSIKAWGNSKSGGTNAPDVPTDKGYIKIYSTYRAFAALKADGSIRTWGDLENSWSNLKGEHTSTPTDKGYIEIYSNAYAFTAVKPDGSIRTWGDSGYGGAYASSYNLALGKPATQSSIYPHRIHAVAGYAVMATLMANF
;
A
#
# COMPACT_ATOMS: atom_id res chain seq x y z
N MET A 1 39.03 -3.10 90.34
CA MET A 1 40.17 -2.49 91.05
C MET A 1 40.38 -1.08 90.53
N LYS A 2 40.19 -0.08 91.41
CA LYS A 2 40.69 1.32 91.41
C LYS A 2 40.47 2.16 90.13
N ASN A 3 39.63 3.22 90.19
CA ASN A 3 39.95 4.59 90.67
C ASN A 3 40.89 5.32 89.68
N THR A 4 40.70 6.57 89.24
CA THR A 4 39.86 7.73 89.64
C THR A 4 40.15 8.84 88.57
N LEU A 5 39.16 9.64 88.13
CA LEU A 5 38.92 11.07 88.48
C LEU A 5 40.07 12.04 88.09
N ASN A 6 39.89 13.24 87.52
CA ASN A 6 38.89 14.32 87.67
C ASN A 6 39.05 15.25 86.44
N THR A 7 38.03 15.79 85.73
CA THR A 7 36.88 16.66 86.05
C THR A 7 37.18 18.12 86.42
N LEU A 8 36.14 18.94 86.15
CA LEU A 8 35.88 20.36 86.47
C LEU A 8 36.36 21.34 85.38
N ASN A 9 35.59 22.34 84.95
CA ASN A 9 34.33 22.95 85.40
C ASN A 9 33.89 23.93 84.28
N THR A 10 32.67 24.41 84.08
CA THR A 10 31.57 24.79 84.99
C THR A 10 30.35 25.07 84.11
N LEU A 11 29.19 24.55 84.49
CA LEU A 11 27.87 24.86 83.91
C LEU A 11 27.14 25.79 84.88
N ASN A 12 26.54 26.89 84.41
CA ASN A 12 25.12 27.20 84.68
C ASN A 12 24.66 28.59 84.24
N THR A 13 23.36 28.62 83.93
CA THR A 13 22.44 29.76 83.65
C THR A 13 22.62 30.37 82.25
N LEU A 14 21.61 30.49 81.39
CA LEU A 14 20.27 31.03 81.62
C LEU A 14 19.34 30.74 80.41
N ASN A 15 18.10 30.36 80.68
CA ASN A 15 16.98 30.34 79.71
C ASN A 15 16.52 31.78 79.42
N THR A 16 16.29 32.16 78.15
CA THR A 16 14.98 32.60 77.58
C THR A 16 15.13 33.29 76.21
N LEU A 17 14.40 32.73 75.23
CA LEU A 17 13.80 33.29 74.01
C LEU A 17 14.47 34.39 73.15
N THR A 18 14.60 34.04 71.86
CA THR A 18 14.43 34.84 70.63
C THR A 18 15.41 35.99 70.35
N THR A 19 16.35 35.79 69.40
CA THR A 19 16.24 36.29 68.01
C THR A 19 17.50 35.97 67.17
N LYS A 20 17.26 35.34 66.02
CA LYS A 20 17.83 35.59 64.69
C LYS A 20 19.37 35.61 64.43
N LEU A 21 19.71 34.69 63.51
CA LEU A 21 20.54 34.84 62.29
C LEU A 21 22.04 34.50 62.35
N LEU A 22 22.36 33.48 61.53
CA LEU A 22 23.63 33.19 60.81
C LEU A 22 24.85 32.85 61.68
N SER A 23 25.70 31.86 61.42
CA SER A 23 25.91 30.96 60.27
C SER A 23 27.12 30.05 60.59
N VAL A 24 27.28 28.95 59.84
CA VAL A 24 28.48 28.09 59.70
C VAL A 24 28.61 26.96 60.75
N ALA A 25 27.88 25.85 60.61
CA ALA A 25 28.12 24.68 59.75
C ALA A 25 29.05 23.60 60.38
N ILE A 26 28.43 22.64 61.06
CA ILE A 26 28.95 21.26 61.16
C ILE A 26 27.81 20.36 60.66
N PHE A 27 27.81 20.08 59.36
CA PHE A 27 26.96 19.05 58.77
C PHE A 27 27.62 17.69 58.96
N SER A 28 26.87 16.77 59.54
CA SER A 28 27.05 15.32 59.49
C SER A 28 27.40 14.87 58.06
N VAL A 29 28.63 14.40 57.87
CA VAL A 29 29.08 13.77 56.61
C VAL A 29 28.43 12.38 56.55
N SER A 30 27.31 12.28 55.82
CA SER A 30 26.88 11.02 55.23
C SER A 30 27.91 10.61 54.19
N LEU A 31 28.44 9.40 54.33
CA LEU A 31 29.38 8.75 53.43
C LEU A 31 28.71 8.55 52.05
N ASN A 32 28.78 9.56 51.17
CA ASN A 32 28.47 9.36 49.75
C ASN A 32 29.66 8.61 49.13
N ALA A 33 29.50 7.29 49.00
CA ALA A 33 30.34 6.51 48.10
C ALA A 33 30.20 7.10 46.69
N PHE A 34 31.20 7.85 46.25
CA PHE A 34 31.40 8.14 44.83
C PHE A 34 31.63 6.80 44.14
N SER A 35 30.57 6.27 43.51
CA SER A 35 30.71 5.17 42.56
C SER A 35 31.56 5.70 41.41
N VAL A 36 32.83 5.31 41.37
CA VAL A 36 33.69 5.56 40.20
C VAL A 36 33.08 4.73 39.08
N VAL A 37 32.40 5.38 38.14
CA VAL A 37 31.84 4.70 36.97
C VAL A 37 33.02 4.19 36.14
N LEU A 38 33.33 2.90 36.25
CA LEU A 38 34.50 2.26 35.65
C LEU A 38 34.31 1.93 34.15
N GLY A 39 33.41 2.61 33.46
CA GLY A 39 33.11 2.40 32.04
C GLY A 39 32.37 3.60 31.43
N PRO A 40 32.13 3.59 30.11
CA PRO A 40 31.20 4.54 29.50
C PRO A 40 29.85 4.53 30.21
N LEU A 41 29.18 5.67 30.25
CA LEU A 41 27.80 5.77 30.74
C LEU A 41 27.05 6.69 29.79
N ILE A 42 26.32 6.08 28.86
CA ILE A 42 25.68 6.78 27.76
C ILE A 42 24.18 6.97 28.00
N THR A 43 23.67 8.11 27.54
CA THR A 43 22.24 8.40 27.49
C THR A 43 21.88 8.86 26.09
N ILE A 44 20.67 8.52 25.66
CA ILE A 44 20.14 8.84 24.33
C ILE A 44 19.05 9.91 24.45
N SER A 45 19.02 10.87 23.52
CA SER A 45 18.09 12.01 23.58
C SER A 45 16.62 11.62 23.49
N THR A 46 16.32 10.47 22.90
CA THR A 46 14.99 9.86 22.86
C THR A 46 15.10 8.34 22.67
N ASN A 47 14.20 7.58 23.30
CA ASN A 47 14.09 6.13 23.14
C ASN A 47 13.09 5.72 22.05
N HIS A 48 12.36 6.67 21.47
CA HIS A 48 11.41 6.43 20.38
C HIS A 48 11.39 7.59 19.37
N VAL A 49 11.36 7.26 18.08
CA VAL A 49 11.22 8.22 16.98
C VAL A 49 10.17 7.75 16.00
N SER A 50 9.15 8.57 15.80
CA SER A 50 8.19 8.43 14.70
C SER A 50 8.61 9.36 13.57
N ALA A 51 9.19 8.78 12.53
CA ALA A 51 9.67 9.51 11.36
C ALA A 51 8.77 9.30 10.14
N THR A 52 8.92 10.17 9.15
CA THR A 52 8.16 10.11 7.89
C THR A 52 9.14 9.96 6.73
N ALA A 53 8.87 9.00 5.84
CA ALA A 53 9.61 8.83 4.61
C ALA A 53 9.60 10.14 3.81
N GLY A 54 10.79 10.62 3.45
CA GLY A 54 11.02 11.91 2.78
C GLY A 54 11.27 13.10 3.71
N ILE A 55 11.14 12.96 5.03
CA ILE A 55 11.36 14.05 6.01
C ILE A 55 12.56 13.75 6.90
N ALA A 56 13.49 14.69 7.03
CA ALA A 56 14.65 14.55 7.91
C ALA A 56 14.22 14.32 9.37
N ILE A 57 14.81 13.32 10.04
CA ILE A 57 14.60 13.16 11.48
C ILE A 57 15.31 14.26 12.25
N THR A 58 14.76 14.64 13.41
CA THR A 58 15.56 15.36 14.40
C THR A 58 16.69 14.44 14.85
N PRO A 59 17.97 14.87 14.79
CA PRO A 59 19.10 14.01 15.14
C PRO A 59 18.96 13.43 16.55
N ILE A 60 19.12 12.12 16.67
CA ILE A 60 19.17 11.42 17.95
C ILE A 60 20.61 11.52 18.43
N THR A 61 20.81 12.15 19.58
CA THR A 61 22.15 12.43 20.11
C THR A 61 22.49 11.52 21.28
N ILE A 62 23.77 11.15 21.38
CA ILE A 62 24.32 10.37 22.49
C ILE A 62 25.16 11.28 23.38
N SER A 63 24.92 11.23 24.70
CA SER A 63 25.75 11.91 25.69
C SER A 63 26.39 10.92 26.66
N ASN A 64 27.69 11.08 26.91
CA ASN A 64 28.47 10.23 27.81
C ASN A 64 28.83 11.00 29.08
N ARG A 65 28.58 10.40 30.24
CA ARG A 65 29.02 10.91 31.56
C ARG A 65 30.02 9.99 32.27
N GLY A 66 30.38 8.86 31.66
CA GLY A 66 31.36 7.91 32.16
C GLY A 66 32.75 8.11 31.55
N ASP A 67 33.54 7.03 31.56
CA ASP A 67 34.90 7.01 31.01
C ASP A 67 34.96 7.33 29.50
N SER A 68 36.16 7.68 29.02
CA SER A 68 36.39 7.98 27.60
C SER A 68 36.01 6.83 26.67
N ILE A 69 35.30 7.15 25.60
CA ILE A 69 34.83 6.18 24.60
C ILE A 69 35.86 6.07 23.47
N SER A 70 36.18 4.82 23.10
CA SER A 70 37.09 4.51 21.99
C SER A 70 36.37 4.50 20.63
N HIS A 71 35.16 3.96 20.59
CA HIS A 71 34.31 3.96 19.40
C HIS A 71 32.85 3.67 19.78
N TYR A 72 31.94 4.05 18.89
CA TYR A 72 30.54 3.65 18.93
C TYR A 72 30.23 2.63 17.83
N SER A 73 29.34 1.69 18.13
CA SER A 73 28.74 0.76 17.18
C SER A 73 27.22 0.75 17.31
N ILE A 74 26.53 0.25 16.29
CA ILE A 74 25.06 0.17 16.26
C ILE A 74 24.63 -1.17 15.69
N TYR A 75 23.61 -1.78 16.29
CA TYR A 75 22.98 -3.01 15.80
C TYR A 75 21.45 -2.93 15.89
N PRO A 76 20.69 -3.32 14.84
CA PRO A 76 21.17 -3.75 13.52
C PRO A 76 21.84 -2.60 12.75
N ALA A 77 22.54 -2.92 11.66
CA ALA A 77 23.17 -1.90 10.82
C ALA A 77 22.14 -0.87 10.35
N ILE A 78 22.48 0.42 10.41
CA ILE A 78 21.56 1.50 10.06
C ILE A 78 21.29 1.53 8.55
N ARG A 79 20.02 1.71 8.17
CA ARG A 79 19.51 1.64 6.79
C ARG A 79 18.39 2.67 6.58
N ASN A 80 17.71 2.61 5.43
CA ASN A 80 16.54 3.42 5.13
C ASN A 80 16.84 4.93 5.19
N GLY A 81 17.93 5.40 4.56
CA GLY A 81 18.30 6.82 4.54
C GLY A 81 18.75 7.43 5.87
N LEU A 82 18.83 6.62 6.92
CA LEU A 82 19.43 6.99 8.19
C LEU A 82 20.94 6.68 8.18
N SER A 83 21.69 7.46 8.93
CA SER A 83 23.14 7.43 9.05
C SER A 83 23.55 7.44 10.52
N PHE A 84 24.66 6.76 10.82
CA PHE A 84 25.17 6.62 12.18
C PHE A 84 26.60 7.15 12.24
N ASN A 85 26.85 8.10 13.13
CA ASN A 85 28.17 8.68 13.33
C ASN A 85 28.97 7.84 14.32
N LYS A 86 29.94 7.06 13.83
CA LYS A 86 30.79 6.18 14.68
C LYS A 86 31.66 6.92 15.71
N LYS A 87 31.85 8.23 15.57
CA LYS A 87 32.62 9.06 16.52
C LYS A 87 31.77 9.62 17.64
N THR A 88 30.51 9.98 17.38
CA THR A 88 29.63 10.62 18.36
C THR A 88 28.52 9.70 18.87
N GLY A 89 28.18 8.64 18.13
CA GLY A 89 27.04 7.77 18.41
C GLY A 89 25.72 8.29 17.85
N ASP A 90 25.71 9.46 17.20
CA ASP A 90 24.48 10.10 16.75
C ASP A 90 23.85 9.39 15.55
N ILE A 91 22.51 9.43 15.50
CA ILE A 91 21.71 8.94 14.37
C ILE A 91 20.99 10.12 13.71
N SER A 92 21.15 10.27 12.40
CA SER A 92 20.53 11.34 11.61
C SER A 92 20.22 10.89 10.19
N GLY A 93 19.39 11.62 9.45
CA GLY A 93 19.13 11.35 8.04
C GLY A 93 17.70 11.63 7.62
N VAL A 94 17.39 11.31 6.36
CA VAL A 94 16.05 11.40 5.78
C VAL A 94 15.60 9.98 5.49
N PRO A 95 14.65 9.41 6.25
CA PRO A 95 14.11 8.10 5.95
C PRO A 95 13.50 8.07 4.56
N ILE A 96 13.63 6.98 3.82
CA ILE A 96 13.30 6.99 2.39
C ILE A 96 12.05 6.17 2.09
N VAL A 97 11.84 5.06 2.79
CA VAL A 97 10.64 4.22 2.66
C VAL A 97 10.08 3.91 4.04
N ALA A 98 8.78 3.67 4.13
CA ALA A 98 8.18 3.20 5.37
C ALA A 98 8.77 1.86 5.80
N SER A 99 8.92 1.67 7.11
CA SER A 99 9.41 0.43 7.67
C SER A 99 8.74 0.17 9.01
N ASP A 100 8.54 -1.11 9.30
CA ASP A 100 8.17 -1.56 10.64
C ASP A 100 9.14 -1.00 11.69
N PRO A 101 8.71 -0.82 12.95
CA PRO A 101 9.58 -0.33 14.01
C PRO A 101 10.86 -1.15 14.13
N VAL A 102 12.02 -0.51 13.98
CA VAL A 102 13.32 -1.14 14.18
C VAL A 102 13.91 -0.67 15.50
N ILE A 103 14.31 -1.62 16.35
CA ILE A 103 15.02 -1.33 17.60
C ILE A 103 16.51 -1.28 17.29
N TYR A 104 17.11 -0.10 17.43
CA TYR A 104 18.56 0.08 17.33
C TYR A 104 19.17 0.11 18.72
N THR A 105 20.22 -0.70 18.91
CA THR A 105 21.09 -0.68 20.10
C THR A 105 22.38 0.00 19.72
N VAL A 106 22.66 1.15 20.33
CA VAL A 106 23.93 1.87 20.22
C VAL A 106 24.82 1.41 21.37
N THR A 107 26.02 0.94 21.06
CA THR A 107 27.00 0.47 22.05
C THR A 107 28.19 1.41 22.05
N ALA A 108 28.49 1.99 23.22
CA ALA A 108 29.70 2.75 23.46
C ALA A 108 30.74 1.85 24.11
N THR A 109 31.92 1.72 23.50
CA THR A 109 33.01 0.89 24.03
C THR A 109 34.15 1.76 24.52
N GLY A 110 34.48 1.67 25.80
CA GLY A 110 35.61 2.33 26.45
C GLY A 110 36.72 1.36 26.82
N ARG A 111 37.78 1.87 27.45
CA ARG A 111 38.96 1.07 27.84
C ARG A 111 38.67 0.04 28.93
N ARG A 112 37.67 0.31 29.77
CA ARG A 112 37.34 -0.46 30.99
C ARG A 112 35.95 -1.09 30.98
N GLY A 113 35.22 -1.00 29.86
CA GLY A 113 33.88 -1.56 29.73
C GLY A 113 33.12 -1.02 28.52
N HIS A 114 31.85 -1.40 28.40
CA HIS A 114 30.93 -0.88 27.39
C HIS A 114 29.58 -0.56 28.04
N ASP A 115 28.83 0.34 27.42
CA ASP A 115 27.46 0.66 27.81
C ASP A 115 26.56 0.77 26.57
N THR A 116 25.26 0.56 26.73
CA THR A 116 24.30 0.45 25.62
C THR A 116 23.07 1.33 25.84
N ALA A 117 22.59 1.96 24.78
CA ALA A 117 21.32 2.67 24.74
C ALA A 117 20.49 2.20 23.56
N THR A 118 19.17 2.12 23.72
CA THR A 118 18.25 1.68 22.68
C THR A 118 17.34 2.80 22.19
N VAL A 119 17.03 2.79 20.89
CA VAL A 119 16.02 3.65 20.29
C VAL A 119 15.18 2.86 19.30
N VAL A 120 13.87 3.01 19.39
CA VAL A 120 12.92 2.47 18.41
C VAL A 120 12.67 3.53 17.35
N ILE A 121 12.97 3.23 16.08
CA ILE A 121 12.67 4.13 14.97
C ILE A 121 11.57 3.50 14.11
N THR A 122 10.44 4.17 14.02
CA THR A 122 9.33 3.82 13.14
C THR A 122 9.30 4.81 11.99
N VAL A 123 9.24 4.32 10.75
CA VAL A 123 9.16 5.19 9.56
C VAL A 123 7.82 4.95 8.88
N GLY A 124 6.94 5.94 8.91
CA GLY A 124 5.70 5.94 8.15
C GLY A 124 5.89 6.44 6.72
N VAL A 125 5.00 6.10 5.80
CA VAL A 125 4.95 6.76 4.48
C VAL A 125 4.49 8.21 4.66
N GLY A 126 4.90 9.10 3.75
CA GLY A 126 4.34 10.45 3.66
C GLY A 126 2.82 10.38 3.66
N THR A 127 2.18 11.01 4.65
CA THR A 127 0.72 11.01 4.77
C THR A 127 0.12 12.08 3.86
N THR A 128 -0.89 11.72 3.08
CA THR A 128 -1.72 12.66 2.32
C THR A 128 -2.96 13.03 3.15
N ASN A 129 -3.51 14.24 2.93
CA ASN A 129 -4.82 14.59 3.47
C ASN A 129 -5.91 13.80 2.72
N LEU A 130 -6.39 12.72 3.35
CA LEU A 130 -7.41 11.81 2.85
C LEU A 130 -8.79 12.45 2.74
N ALA A 131 -9.03 13.52 3.51
CA ALA A 131 -10.30 14.22 3.56
C ALA A 131 -10.43 15.28 2.46
N LEU A 132 -9.33 15.70 1.84
CA LEU A 132 -9.33 16.75 0.81
C LEU A 132 -10.32 16.42 -0.33
N GLY A 133 -11.28 17.32 -0.55
CA GLY A 133 -12.34 17.21 -1.55
C GLY A 133 -13.37 16.10 -1.32
N LYS A 134 -13.40 15.48 -0.14
CA LYS A 134 -14.32 14.37 0.16
C LYS A 134 -15.73 14.86 0.57
N PRO A 135 -16.76 14.01 0.39
CA PRO A 135 -18.09 14.33 0.89
C PRO A 135 -18.08 14.54 2.41
N ALA A 136 -18.54 15.72 2.84
CA ALA A 136 -18.68 16.08 4.24
C ALA A 136 -20.12 16.49 4.53
N THR A 137 -20.59 16.21 5.74
CA THR A 137 -21.91 16.58 6.23
C THR A 137 -21.81 17.14 7.64
N GLU A 138 -22.75 17.98 8.01
CA GLU A 138 -22.87 18.55 9.36
C GLU A 138 -24.30 18.36 9.88
N SER A 139 -24.48 18.42 11.19
CA SER A 139 -25.76 18.20 11.87
C SER A 139 -26.83 19.19 11.43
N SER A 140 -26.42 20.42 11.14
CA SER A 140 -27.26 21.48 10.59
C SER A 140 -26.39 22.55 9.95
N THR A 141 -26.95 23.38 9.09
CA THR A 141 -26.24 24.50 8.45
C THR A 141 -26.90 25.81 8.86
N TYR A 142 -26.12 26.74 9.42
CA TYR A 142 -26.64 28.04 9.86
C TYR A 142 -26.82 29.00 8.68
N PRO A 143 -28.04 29.52 8.44
CA PRO A 143 -28.26 30.47 7.37
C PRO A 143 -27.63 31.82 7.74
N TYR A 144 -26.63 32.25 6.97
CA TYR A 144 -25.99 33.55 7.11
C TYR A 144 -25.92 34.28 5.75
N SER A 145 -25.52 35.56 5.78
CA SER A 145 -25.41 36.38 4.57
C SER A 145 -24.29 35.94 3.61
N ILE A 146 -23.32 35.17 4.10
CA ILE A 146 -22.28 34.53 3.29
C ILE A 146 -22.55 33.01 3.24
N PRO A 147 -22.19 32.33 2.13
CA PRO A 147 -22.32 30.89 2.03
C PRO A 147 -21.53 30.17 3.13
N VAL A 148 -22.12 29.13 3.70
CA VAL A 148 -21.46 28.18 4.61
C VAL A 148 -21.87 26.77 4.20
N ALA A 149 -20.91 25.84 4.22
CA ALA A 149 -21.16 24.45 3.87
C ALA A 149 -20.17 23.53 4.60
N ALA A 150 -20.61 22.33 4.95
CA ALA A 150 -19.75 21.29 5.53
C ALA A 150 -18.50 21.00 4.68
N SER A 151 -18.57 21.17 3.36
CA SER A 151 -17.45 20.93 2.44
C SER A 151 -16.28 21.91 2.60
N TYR A 152 -16.46 23.04 3.29
CA TYR A 152 -15.37 24.00 3.49
C TYR A 152 -14.29 23.46 4.43
N ALA A 153 -14.63 22.58 5.38
CA ALA A 153 -13.63 21.94 6.22
C ALA A 153 -12.79 20.86 5.50
N VAL A 154 -12.94 20.68 4.20
CA VAL A 154 -12.20 19.70 3.38
C VAL A 154 -11.76 20.27 2.04
N ASP A 155 -11.76 21.59 1.87
CA ASP A 155 -11.37 22.23 0.61
C ASP A 155 -9.86 22.57 0.53
N GLY A 156 -9.14 22.37 1.63
CA GLY A 156 -7.70 22.64 1.74
C GLY A 156 -7.36 24.08 2.15
N ASN A 157 -8.36 24.91 2.45
CA ASN A 157 -8.19 26.29 2.92
C ASN A 157 -8.23 26.36 4.45
N THR A 158 -7.08 26.58 5.08
CA THR A 158 -6.96 26.61 6.54
C THR A 158 -7.32 27.95 7.19
N ASN A 159 -8.00 28.85 6.48
CA ASN A 159 -8.27 30.22 6.95
C ASN A 159 -9.44 30.23 7.95
N GLY A 160 -9.14 30.56 9.21
CA GLY A 160 -10.12 30.59 10.30
C GLY A 160 -10.97 31.87 10.38
N GLU A 161 -10.78 32.85 9.51
CA GLU A 161 -11.58 34.07 9.45
C GLU A 161 -12.93 33.79 8.77
N PHE A 162 -14.04 33.89 9.51
CA PHE A 162 -15.36 33.48 9.02
C PHE A 162 -15.81 34.25 7.78
N LEU A 163 -15.54 35.56 7.74
CA LEU A 163 -15.95 36.44 6.62
C LEU A 163 -15.20 36.15 5.31
N ASN A 164 -14.17 35.31 5.33
CA ASN A 164 -13.43 34.88 4.14
C ASN A 164 -14.03 33.62 3.48
N SER A 165 -15.23 33.18 3.89
CA SER A 165 -15.96 32.05 3.32
C SER A 165 -15.17 30.73 3.29
N SER A 166 -14.43 30.45 4.38
CA SER A 166 -13.53 29.29 4.51
C SER A 166 -13.89 28.39 5.71
N THR A 167 -15.03 28.61 6.35
CA THR A 167 -15.38 27.93 7.61
C THR A 167 -16.79 27.34 7.55
N THR A 168 -16.96 26.15 8.13
CA THR A 168 -18.28 25.55 8.37
C THR A 168 -19.01 26.29 9.49
N HIS A 169 -20.33 26.13 9.59
CA HIS A 169 -21.10 26.73 10.67
C HIS A 169 -22.45 26.01 10.87
N THR A 170 -22.58 25.30 11.99
CA THR A 170 -23.86 24.67 12.37
C THR A 170 -24.81 25.66 13.01
N ASN A 171 -26.07 25.28 13.25
CA ASN A 171 -26.92 25.97 14.23
C ASN A 171 -26.42 25.72 15.66
N ILE A 172 -26.99 26.45 16.62
CA ILE A 172 -26.79 26.18 18.04
C ILE A 172 -27.62 24.97 18.47
N GLU A 173 -26.95 23.86 18.78
CA GLU A 173 -27.61 22.62 19.16
C GLU A 173 -26.74 21.79 20.10
N GLN A 174 -27.40 20.96 20.92
CA GLN A 174 -26.70 20.06 21.82
C GLN A 174 -25.99 18.99 20.99
N GLY A 175 -24.66 18.94 21.11
CA GLY A 175 -23.87 17.93 20.42
C GLY A 175 -23.78 18.13 18.91
N ALA A 176 -23.77 19.39 18.45
CA ALA A 176 -23.53 19.74 17.05
C ALA A 176 -22.30 19.01 16.50
N TRP A 177 -22.38 18.50 15.26
CA TRP A 177 -21.32 17.67 14.70
C TRP A 177 -21.05 17.96 13.23
N TRP A 178 -19.81 17.68 12.84
CA TRP A 178 -19.34 17.67 11.47
C TRP A 178 -18.65 16.33 11.20
N GLN A 179 -18.82 15.77 10.01
CA GLN A 179 -18.14 14.53 9.63
C GLN A 179 -17.76 14.48 8.14
N VAL A 180 -16.76 13.67 7.82
CA VAL A 180 -16.33 13.38 6.45
C VAL A 180 -16.38 11.88 6.15
N ASP A 181 -16.82 11.53 4.94
CA ASP A 181 -16.71 10.18 4.37
C ASP A 181 -15.46 10.08 3.47
N LEU A 182 -14.48 9.29 3.89
CA LEU A 182 -13.25 9.08 3.12
C LEU A 182 -13.45 8.19 1.87
N GLY A 183 -14.68 7.73 1.62
CA GLY A 183 -15.13 6.90 0.50
C GLY A 183 -14.87 5.40 0.68
N SER A 184 -13.88 5.03 1.50
CA SER A 184 -13.58 3.64 1.88
C SER A 184 -12.78 3.60 3.18
N LYS A 185 -12.50 2.41 3.72
CA LYS A 185 -11.61 2.26 4.88
C LYS A 185 -10.19 2.69 4.53
N LYS A 186 -9.71 3.75 5.18
CA LYS A 186 -8.36 4.29 5.04
C LYS A 186 -7.55 4.02 6.29
N ASP A 187 -6.23 3.98 6.14
CA ASP A 187 -5.29 3.94 7.26
C ASP A 187 -4.99 5.38 7.69
N ILE A 188 -5.62 5.81 8.78
CA ILE A 188 -5.53 7.16 9.31
C ILE A 188 -4.41 7.19 10.35
N LYS A 189 -3.45 8.09 10.16
CA LYS A 189 -2.30 8.25 11.06
C LYS A 189 -2.43 9.47 11.96
N GLN A 190 -3.08 10.52 11.47
CA GLN A 190 -3.19 11.78 12.19
C GLN A 190 -4.44 12.54 11.75
N ILE A 191 -5.01 13.32 12.67
CA ILE A 191 -6.10 14.25 12.38
C ILE A 191 -5.63 15.65 12.78
N ILE A 192 -5.73 16.62 11.88
CA ILE A 192 -5.41 18.02 12.14
C ILE A 192 -6.70 18.82 12.01
N ILE A 193 -7.06 19.52 13.08
CA ILE A 193 -8.28 20.33 13.15
C ILE A 193 -7.86 21.79 13.18
N TYR A 194 -8.24 22.55 12.17
CA TYR A 194 -8.12 24.01 12.11
C TYR A 194 -9.44 24.63 12.56
N ASN A 195 -9.35 25.47 13.59
CA ASN A 195 -10.48 26.14 14.18
C ASN A 195 -10.75 27.48 13.46
N ARG A 196 -11.95 28.02 13.68
CA ARG A 196 -12.23 29.43 13.45
C ARG A 196 -11.35 30.29 14.39
N THR A 197 -10.82 31.41 13.89
CA THR A 197 -9.78 32.21 14.59
C THR A 197 -10.17 33.64 14.93
N ASP A 198 -11.36 34.09 14.52
CA ASP A 198 -11.90 35.42 14.81
C ASP A 198 -12.61 35.48 16.19
N CYS A 199 -13.64 36.34 16.34
CA CYS A 199 -14.44 36.59 17.57
C CYS A 199 -14.86 35.37 18.40
N CYS A 200 -14.81 34.18 17.80
CA CYS A 200 -15.66 33.07 18.15
C CYS A 200 -14.88 31.75 18.27
N ALA A 201 -13.54 31.82 18.33
CA ALA A 201 -12.65 30.67 18.44
C ALA A 201 -12.91 29.76 19.65
N ASN A 202 -13.43 30.31 20.76
CA ASN A 202 -13.66 29.56 22.00
C ASN A 202 -14.83 28.56 21.93
N ARG A 203 -15.65 28.58 20.87
CA ARG A 203 -16.81 27.68 20.72
C ARG A 203 -16.41 26.21 20.56
N LEU A 204 -15.24 25.93 19.98
CA LEU A 204 -14.67 24.58 19.88
C LEU A 204 -13.87 24.19 21.13
N SER A 205 -14.32 24.58 22.33
CA SER A 205 -13.58 24.32 23.57
C SER A 205 -13.90 22.98 24.22
N ASN A 206 -15.06 22.37 23.93
CA ASN A 206 -15.46 21.09 24.50
C ASN A 206 -16.02 20.14 23.42
N TYR A 207 -15.16 19.25 22.90
CA TYR A 207 -15.47 18.44 21.73
C TYR A 207 -14.82 17.06 21.76
N GLN A 208 -15.43 16.14 21.02
CA GLN A 208 -14.98 14.78 20.80
C GLN A 208 -14.54 14.58 19.35
N VAL A 209 -13.49 13.78 19.17
CA VAL A 209 -13.01 13.34 17.86
C VAL A 209 -13.13 11.83 17.78
N SER A 210 -13.81 11.37 16.73
CA SER A 210 -14.19 9.97 16.57
C SER A 210 -13.85 9.45 15.19
N ILE A 211 -13.47 8.16 15.12
CA ILE A 211 -13.26 7.42 13.86
C ILE A 211 -14.19 6.22 13.84
N SER A 212 -14.92 6.00 12.75
CA SER A 212 -15.82 4.86 12.59
C SER A 212 -15.76 4.23 11.20
N ASN A 213 -16.27 3.01 11.09
CA ASN A 213 -16.59 2.36 9.82
C ASN A 213 -18.05 2.58 9.40
N LYS A 214 -18.89 3.13 10.29
CA LYS A 214 -20.31 3.38 10.05
C LYS A 214 -20.59 4.89 10.12
N ALA A 215 -21.44 5.37 9.22
CA ALA A 215 -21.80 6.78 9.13
C ALA A 215 -22.60 7.28 10.34
N ASP A 216 -23.25 6.38 11.07
CA ASP A 216 -24.04 6.68 12.27
C ASP A 216 -23.18 6.79 13.55
N PHE A 217 -21.91 6.37 13.50
CA PHE A 217 -21.02 6.28 14.67
C PHE A 217 -21.60 5.43 15.80
N SER A 218 -22.42 4.42 15.49
CA SER A 218 -22.89 3.40 16.46
C SER A 218 -21.74 2.58 17.04
N THR A 219 -20.60 2.53 16.35
CA THR A 219 -19.35 1.95 16.83
C THR A 219 -18.19 2.92 16.63
N HIS A 220 -17.22 2.87 17.54
CA HIS A 220 -16.05 3.74 17.54
C HIS A 220 -14.78 2.89 17.47
N ILE A 221 -13.93 3.22 16.50
CA ILE A 221 -12.58 2.66 16.35
C ILE A 221 -11.58 3.48 17.17
N TYR A 222 -11.87 4.78 17.25
CA TYR A 222 -11.17 5.76 18.05
C TYR A 222 -12.18 6.78 18.54
N GLN A 223 -11.97 7.25 19.77
CA GLN A 223 -12.79 8.26 20.41
C GLN A 223 -11.91 8.95 21.46
N GLN A 224 -11.87 10.28 21.43
CA GLN A 224 -11.18 11.07 22.45
C GLN A 224 -11.85 12.42 22.63
N ASP A 225 -11.98 12.84 23.88
CA ASP A 225 -12.53 14.14 24.27
C ASP A 225 -11.43 15.18 24.48
N PHE A 226 -11.74 16.43 24.16
CA PHE A 226 -10.86 17.59 24.24
C PHE A 226 -11.61 18.76 24.89
N HIS A 227 -10.94 19.41 25.84
CA HIS A 227 -11.51 20.50 26.66
C HIS A 227 -10.78 21.84 26.47
N VAL A 228 -10.09 22.03 25.33
CA VAL A 228 -9.38 23.25 25.00
C VAL A 228 -9.57 23.57 23.52
N ALA A 229 -9.92 24.82 23.22
CA ALA A 229 -10.12 25.28 21.85
C ALA A 229 -8.80 25.26 21.05
N PRO A 230 -8.78 24.68 19.83
CA PRO A 230 -7.61 24.78 18.97
C PRO A 230 -7.33 26.24 18.58
N ASN A 231 -6.08 26.68 18.63
CA ASN A 231 -5.69 28.04 18.23
C ASN A 231 -4.31 28.06 17.54
N PRO A 232 -4.22 28.19 16.21
CA PRO A 232 -5.32 28.02 15.25
C PRO A 232 -5.70 26.56 15.05
N LYS A 233 -4.86 25.60 15.48
CA LYS A 233 -5.05 24.18 15.18
C LYS A 233 -4.71 23.21 16.32
N LYS A 234 -5.27 22.01 16.24
CA LYS A 234 -4.96 20.86 17.10
C LYS A 234 -4.49 19.71 16.22
N ILE A 235 -3.36 19.11 16.58
CA ILE A 235 -2.86 17.89 15.96
C ILE A 235 -3.14 16.73 16.91
N ILE A 236 -3.81 15.70 16.40
CA ILE A 236 -4.11 14.46 17.08
C ILE A 236 -3.28 13.37 16.40
N GLN A 237 -2.25 12.92 17.10
CA GLN A 237 -1.44 11.78 16.66
C GLN A 237 -2.14 10.49 17.07
N LEU A 238 -2.35 9.58 16.13
CA LEU A 238 -2.80 8.23 16.43
C LEU A 238 -1.58 7.33 16.70
N ASP A 239 -1.80 6.14 17.26
CA ASP A 239 -0.70 5.21 17.57
C ASP A 239 0.12 4.81 16.33
N ALA A 240 1.27 4.17 16.53
CA ALA A 240 2.18 3.78 15.44
C ALA A 240 1.50 2.92 14.35
N SER A 241 0.48 2.14 14.72
CA SER A 241 -0.34 1.35 13.80
C SER A 241 -1.37 2.17 13.01
N GLY A 242 -1.68 3.39 13.44
CA GLY A 242 -2.81 4.16 12.92
C GLY A 242 -4.16 3.55 13.27
N LYS A 243 -5.24 4.16 12.79
CA LYS A 243 -6.61 3.65 12.92
C LYS A 243 -7.21 3.44 11.55
N GLN A 244 -7.70 2.23 11.29
CA GLN A 244 -8.35 1.92 10.02
C GLN A 244 -9.83 2.30 10.08
N GLY A 245 -10.23 3.40 9.44
CA GLY A 245 -11.61 3.91 9.47
C GLY A 245 -12.07 4.51 8.15
N ARG A 246 -13.38 4.66 7.98
CA ARG A 246 -13.98 5.31 6.81
C ARG A 246 -14.49 6.72 7.11
N TYR A 247 -15.00 6.94 8.32
CA TYR A 247 -15.59 8.21 8.73
C TYR A 247 -14.79 8.82 9.87
N VAL A 248 -14.63 10.15 9.81
CA VAL A 248 -14.09 10.96 10.91
C VAL A 248 -15.15 11.99 11.30
N ARG A 249 -15.43 12.13 12.61
CA ARG A 249 -16.41 13.09 13.15
C ARG A 249 -15.77 13.96 14.22
N ILE A 250 -16.07 15.25 14.17
CA ILE A 250 -15.83 16.23 15.22
C ILE A 250 -17.20 16.61 15.79
N GLN A 251 -17.40 16.42 17.08
CA GLN A 251 -18.70 16.63 17.73
C GLN A 251 -18.54 17.42 19.02
N LEU A 252 -19.34 18.46 19.24
CA LEU A 252 -19.37 19.15 20.52
C LEU A 252 -19.93 18.22 21.61
N LEU A 253 -19.48 18.40 22.85
CA LEU A 253 -20.08 17.72 24.00
C LEU A 253 -21.18 18.56 24.67
N ASP A 254 -21.20 19.87 24.37
CA ASP A 254 -22.16 20.85 24.90
C ASP A 254 -23.10 21.37 23.81
N LYS A 255 -23.97 22.31 24.19
CA LYS A 255 -24.83 23.07 23.27
C LYS A 255 -24.15 24.38 22.86
N ASP A 256 -23.63 24.42 21.65
CA ASP A 256 -23.07 25.63 21.02
C ASP A 256 -23.10 25.50 19.48
N TYR A 257 -22.56 26.48 18.77
CA TYR A 257 -22.27 26.42 17.34
C TYR A 257 -20.94 25.71 17.09
N LEU A 258 -20.91 24.76 16.14
CA LEU A 258 -19.67 24.18 15.64
C LEU A 258 -19.22 24.92 14.37
N SER A 259 -17.98 25.41 14.37
CA SER A 259 -17.34 26.00 13.19
C SER A 259 -15.93 25.47 13.04
N LEU A 260 -15.59 25.00 11.83
CA LEU A 260 -14.30 24.42 11.50
C LEU A 260 -13.77 25.10 10.24
N ALA A 261 -12.49 25.46 10.22
CA ALA A 261 -11.83 26.00 9.03
C ALA A 261 -11.39 24.87 8.10
N GLU A 262 -10.73 23.85 8.64
CA GLU A 262 -10.25 22.69 7.88
C GLU A 262 -10.08 21.49 8.82
N VAL A 263 -10.39 20.29 8.35
CA VAL A 263 -10.10 19.03 9.03
C VAL A 263 -9.28 18.16 8.09
N GLN A 264 -7.98 18.10 8.34
CA GLN A 264 -7.08 17.26 7.56
C GLN A 264 -7.01 15.87 8.19
N VAL A 265 -7.41 14.85 7.45
CA VAL A 265 -7.29 13.45 7.87
C VAL A 265 -6.05 12.89 7.20
N MET A 266 -4.93 12.95 7.91
CA MET A 266 -3.64 12.54 7.40
C MET A 266 -3.51 11.03 7.47
N GLY A 267 -3.27 10.40 6.33
CA GLY A 267 -3.08 8.97 6.26
C GLY A 267 -2.45 8.56 4.94
N VAL A 268 -2.36 7.26 4.73
CA VAL A 268 -1.86 6.73 3.47
C VAL A 268 -3.05 6.57 2.54
N ASP A 269 -3.07 7.33 1.45
CA ASP A 269 -3.81 6.90 0.26
C ASP A 269 -2.79 6.30 -0.67
N PRO A 270 -2.56 4.97 -0.64
CA PRO A 270 -1.91 4.38 -1.78
C PRO A 270 -2.83 4.71 -2.95
N LEU A 271 -2.29 5.22 -4.06
CA LEU A 271 -2.86 4.86 -5.35
C LEU A 271 -2.96 3.34 -5.32
N ARG A 272 -4.15 2.81 -5.00
CA ARG A 272 -4.35 1.40 -4.72
C ARG A 272 -4.44 0.67 -6.03
N PHE A 273 -3.29 0.46 -6.66
CA PHE A 273 -3.08 -0.82 -7.31
C PHE A 273 -2.70 -1.75 -6.17
N SER A 274 -3.57 -2.70 -5.82
CA SER A 274 -3.13 -3.78 -4.93
C SER A 274 -1.96 -4.48 -5.61
N GLU A 275 -0.86 -4.69 -4.89
CA GLU A 275 0.23 -5.54 -5.36
C GLU A 275 -0.35 -6.93 -5.67
N VAL A 276 -0.28 -7.32 -6.93
CA VAL A 276 -0.62 -8.67 -7.34
C VAL A 276 0.56 -9.25 -8.09
N GLY A 277 1.29 -10.16 -7.44
CA GLY A 277 2.27 -11.00 -8.13
C GLY A 277 1.56 -11.93 -9.11
N TYR A 278 2.26 -12.37 -10.16
CA TYR A 278 1.69 -13.21 -11.21
C TYR A 278 0.96 -14.45 -10.66
N SER A 279 1.53 -15.13 -9.66
CA SER A 279 0.90 -16.25 -8.94
C SER A 279 -0.42 -15.91 -8.23
N ARG A 280 -0.48 -14.70 -7.64
CA ARG A 280 -1.63 -14.20 -6.89
C ARG A 280 -2.76 -13.79 -7.82
N ALA A 281 -2.42 -13.35 -9.03
CA ALA A 281 -3.38 -12.89 -10.03
C ALA A 281 -4.45 -13.93 -10.31
N GLN A 282 -4.02 -15.18 -10.44
CA GLN A 282 -4.90 -16.30 -10.74
C GLN A 282 -5.74 -16.74 -9.53
N SER A 283 -5.13 -16.79 -8.34
CA SER A 283 -5.68 -17.48 -7.17
C SER A 283 -6.51 -16.61 -6.22
N ASP A 284 -6.22 -15.30 -6.14
CA ASP A 284 -6.76 -14.46 -5.07
C ASP A 284 -7.77 -13.40 -5.53
N PHE A 285 -7.76 -13.04 -6.82
CA PHE A 285 -8.60 -11.97 -7.37
C PHE A 285 -9.80 -12.48 -8.16
N GLY A 286 -10.05 -13.77 -8.08
CA GLY A 286 -11.12 -14.45 -8.80
C GLY A 286 -10.92 -14.43 -10.31
N GLY A 287 -9.67 -14.57 -10.77
CA GLY A 287 -9.30 -14.60 -12.17
C GLY A 287 -8.22 -13.57 -12.52
N PHE A 288 -7.32 -13.96 -13.42
CA PHE A 288 -6.18 -13.14 -13.86
C PHE A 288 -6.56 -11.71 -14.24
N ASN A 289 -7.62 -11.58 -15.05
CA ASN A 289 -8.08 -10.31 -15.61
C ASN A 289 -8.87 -9.45 -14.60
N ASN A 290 -9.18 -9.98 -13.41
CA ASN A 290 -9.89 -9.25 -12.33
C ASN A 290 -8.96 -8.55 -11.35
N THR A 291 -7.65 -8.63 -11.58
CA THR A 291 -6.65 -8.12 -10.66
C THR A 291 -6.55 -6.59 -10.76
N PRO A 292 -6.45 -5.85 -9.63
CA PRO A 292 -6.49 -4.39 -9.65
C PRO A 292 -5.33 -3.69 -10.37
N ASN A 293 -4.26 -4.41 -10.69
CA ASN A 293 -3.08 -3.91 -11.39
C ASN A 293 -2.90 -4.52 -12.79
N TYR A 294 -3.80 -5.41 -13.25
CA TYR A 294 -3.71 -5.92 -14.62
C TYR A 294 -4.28 -4.90 -15.59
N THR A 295 -3.40 -3.97 -15.94
CA THR A 295 -3.47 -3.13 -17.12
C THR A 295 -3.84 -3.96 -18.35
N SER A 296 -4.45 -3.34 -19.36
CA SER A 296 -4.60 -4.01 -20.64
C SER A 296 -3.24 -4.51 -21.13
N LYS A 297 -3.25 -5.57 -21.95
CA LYS A 297 -2.02 -6.25 -22.36
C LYS A 297 -1.00 -5.27 -22.97
N MET A 298 -1.46 -4.17 -23.58
CA MET A 298 -0.65 -3.23 -24.36
C MET A 298 -0.81 -1.74 -23.96
N GLY A 299 -1.55 -1.42 -22.90
CA GLY A 299 -1.86 -0.05 -22.52
C GLY A 299 -1.88 0.15 -21.00
N PHE A 300 -1.74 1.39 -20.57
CA PHE A 300 -1.88 1.79 -19.17
C PHE A 300 -3.02 2.79 -19.03
N ALA A 301 -3.69 2.74 -17.89
CA ALA A 301 -4.63 3.77 -17.45
C ALA A 301 -4.48 4.01 -15.95
N ALA A 302 -4.52 5.28 -15.55
CA ALA A 302 -4.43 5.72 -14.18
C ALA A 302 -5.59 6.67 -13.86
N LEU A 303 -6.17 6.47 -12.66
CA LEU A 303 -7.15 7.39 -12.10
C LEU A 303 -6.42 8.46 -11.28
N LYS A 304 -6.68 9.73 -11.60
CA LYS A 304 -6.14 10.87 -10.88
C LYS A 304 -7.01 11.21 -9.66
N ALA A 305 -6.45 12.00 -8.74
CA ALA A 305 -7.14 12.41 -7.51
C ALA A 305 -8.41 13.25 -7.77
N ASP A 306 -8.44 14.00 -8.87
CA ASP A 306 -9.60 14.77 -9.35
C ASP A 306 -10.68 13.89 -10.02
N GLY A 307 -10.47 12.58 -10.10
CA GLY A 307 -11.36 11.64 -10.74
C GLY A 307 -11.26 11.61 -12.27
N SER A 308 -10.29 12.30 -12.87
CA SER A 308 -9.97 12.21 -14.31
C SER A 308 -9.10 10.98 -14.60
N ILE A 309 -9.11 10.52 -15.86
CA ILE A 309 -8.30 9.37 -16.30
C ILE A 309 -7.14 9.85 -17.17
N MET A 310 -5.97 9.26 -16.98
CA MET A 310 -4.83 9.37 -17.88
C MET A 310 -4.53 7.99 -18.47
N ALA A 311 -4.35 7.89 -19.78
CA ALA A 311 -4.00 6.64 -20.43
C ALA A 311 -2.83 6.82 -21.42
N TRP A 312 -1.96 5.83 -21.48
CA TRP A 312 -0.78 5.80 -22.36
C TRP A 312 -0.47 4.38 -22.83
N GLY A 313 0.56 4.22 -23.65
CA GLY A 313 0.84 2.96 -24.35
C GLY A 313 0.21 2.91 -25.73
N ASN A 314 -0.12 1.70 -26.21
CA ASN A 314 -0.59 1.49 -27.58
C ASN A 314 -1.83 2.34 -27.91
N SER A 315 -1.83 2.95 -29.11
CA SER A 315 -2.94 3.79 -29.57
C SER A 315 -4.27 3.05 -29.69
N TYR A 316 -4.26 1.75 -30.00
CA TYR A 316 -5.47 0.95 -30.17
C TYR A 316 -5.99 0.38 -28.86
N PHE A 317 -5.12 0.06 -27.90
CA PHE A 317 -5.44 -0.72 -26.70
C PHE A 317 -5.39 0.08 -25.38
N GLY A 318 -5.73 1.36 -25.42
CA GLY A 318 -5.85 2.16 -24.19
C GLY A 318 -5.59 3.65 -24.32
N ARG A 319 -4.71 4.07 -25.24
CA ARG A 319 -4.34 5.49 -25.34
C ARG A 319 -5.36 6.34 -26.10
N LYS A 320 -5.84 5.89 -27.27
CA LYS A 320 -6.84 6.65 -28.05
C LYS A 320 -8.23 6.44 -27.45
N LYS A 321 -9.06 7.50 -27.42
CA LYS A 321 -10.44 7.52 -26.90
C LYS A 321 -10.58 7.33 -25.38
N ALA A 322 -9.50 7.46 -24.60
CA ALA A 322 -9.63 7.55 -23.15
C ALA A 322 -10.51 8.77 -22.79
N PRO A 323 -11.40 8.64 -21.79
CA PRO A 323 -12.30 9.73 -21.41
C PRO A 323 -11.52 10.96 -20.93
N THR A 324 -11.98 12.13 -21.33
CA THR A 324 -11.36 13.43 -20.98
C THR A 324 -12.04 14.10 -19.81
N ASP A 325 -13.18 13.58 -19.36
CA ASP A 325 -13.94 14.07 -18.21
C ASP A 325 -13.52 13.40 -16.90
N SER A 326 -14.11 13.85 -15.79
CA SER A 326 -13.79 13.44 -14.42
C SER A 326 -14.96 12.78 -13.71
N GLY A 327 -14.79 12.45 -12.41
CA GLY A 327 -15.81 11.79 -11.59
C GLY A 327 -15.74 10.26 -11.60
N TYR A 328 -14.69 9.68 -12.19
CA TYR A 328 -14.40 8.26 -12.09
C TYR A 328 -13.83 7.91 -10.71
N THR A 329 -14.13 6.71 -10.25
CA THR A 329 -13.72 6.20 -8.92
C THR A 329 -12.89 4.94 -9.00
N LYS A 330 -13.01 4.17 -10.09
CA LYS A 330 -12.28 2.92 -10.33
C LYS A 330 -12.06 2.70 -11.82
N ILE A 331 -10.95 2.05 -12.17
CA ILE A 331 -10.64 1.58 -13.52
C ILE A 331 -10.48 0.06 -13.45
N TYR A 332 -10.94 -0.61 -14.49
CA TYR A 332 -10.84 -2.03 -14.74
C TYR A 332 -10.33 -2.24 -16.17
N SER A 333 -9.77 -3.41 -16.44
CA SER A 333 -9.28 -3.76 -17.77
C SER A 333 -9.54 -5.22 -18.09
N ASN A 334 -9.53 -5.52 -19.38
CA ASN A 334 -9.31 -6.87 -19.90
C ASN A 334 -8.05 -6.84 -20.79
N GLN A 335 -7.80 -7.85 -21.63
CA GLN A 335 -6.58 -7.86 -22.45
C GLN A 335 -6.51 -6.70 -23.47
N TYR A 336 -7.65 -6.15 -23.88
CA TYR A 336 -7.77 -5.26 -25.03
C TYR A 336 -8.43 -3.90 -24.76
N ALA A 337 -9.19 -3.78 -23.67
CA ALA A 337 -10.00 -2.62 -23.33
C ALA A 337 -9.97 -2.28 -21.84
N PHE A 338 -10.44 -1.08 -21.52
CA PHE A 338 -10.62 -0.55 -20.17
C PHE A 338 -12.08 -0.17 -19.93
N ALA A 339 -12.53 -0.32 -18.69
CA ALA A 339 -13.81 0.17 -18.19
C ALA A 339 -13.60 1.00 -16.92
N ALA A 340 -14.23 2.16 -16.81
CA ALA A 340 -14.17 3.02 -15.64
C ALA A 340 -15.56 3.22 -15.02
N LEU A 341 -15.61 3.18 -13.69
CA LEU A 341 -16.84 3.26 -12.90
C LEU A 341 -16.90 4.60 -12.15
N ARG A 342 -18.04 5.28 -12.23
CA ARG A 342 -18.32 6.50 -11.46
C ARG A 342 -18.99 6.21 -10.12
N ALA A 343 -19.05 7.22 -9.25
CA ALA A 343 -19.69 7.10 -7.94
C ALA A 343 -21.19 6.76 -8.01
N ASP A 344 -21.87 7.20 -9.07
CA ASP A 344 -23.28 6.86 -9.34
C ASP A 344 -23.45 5.46 -9.97
N GLY A 345 -22.36 4.74 -10.17
CA GLY A 345 -22.33 3.42 -10.77
C GLY A 345 -22.48 3.39 -12.29
N SER A 346 -22.39 4.53 -12.99
CA SER A 346 -22.29 4.55 -14.46
C SER A 346 -20.92 4.10 -14.95
N ILE A 347 -20.87 3.51 -16.15
CA ILE A 347 -19.67 2.89 -16.74
C ILE A 347 -19.28 3.63 -18.01
N THR A 348 -17.97 3.86 -18.21
CA THR A 348 -17.39 4.31 -19.48
C THR A 348 -16.34 3.31 -19.96
N MET A 349 -16.30 2.99 -21.24
CA MET A 349 -15.38 1.99 -21.80
C MET A 349 -14.57 2.58 -22.97
N TRP A 350 -13.30 2.19 -23.09
CA TRP A 350 -12.42 2.57 -24.20
C TRP A 350 -11.35 1.49 -24.46
N GLY A 351 -10.64 1.59 -25.59
CA GLY A 351 -9.67 0.59 -26.05
C GLY A 351 -10.12 -0.10 -27.34
N ASP A 352 -9.59 -1.30 -27.60
CA ASP A 352 -9.99 -2.08 -28.77
C ASP A 352 -11.30 -2.80 -28.47
N LEU A 353 -12.33 -2.44 -29.22
CA LEU A 353 -13.70 -2.91 -29.09
C LEU A 353 -14.11 -3.83 -30.24
N ASN A 354 -13.15 -4.36 -31.01
CA ASN A 354 -13.38 -5.17 -32.21
C ASN A 354 -14.56 -6.15 -32.00
N ASP A 355 -15.63 -5.91 -32.77
CA ASP A 355 -16.93 -6.59 -32.79
C ASP A 355 -17.45 -7.08 -31.44
N THR A 356 -17.62 -6.17 -30.47
CA THR A 356 -18.49 -6.46 -29.32
C THR A 356 -19.92 -6.68 -29.82
N ASN A 357 -20.33 -7.94 -29.99
CA ASN A 357 -21.71 -8.31 -30.34
C ASN A 357 -22.73 -7.88 -29.27
N THR A 358 -22.28 -7.52 -28.07
CA THR A 358 -23.13 -7.06 -26.97
C THR A 358 -22.68 -5.68 -26.48
N PRO A 359 -23.52 -4.63 -26.59
CA PRO A 359 -23.14 -3.27 -26.20
C PRO A 359 -23.04 -3.12 -24.67
N MET A 360 -22.26 -2.14 -24.22
CA MET A 360 -22.12 -1.81 -22.81
C MET A 360 -23.45 -1.35 -22.18
N PRO A 361 -23.65 -1.58 -20.88
CA PRO A 361 -24.80 -1.03 -20.16
C PRO A 361 -24.81 0.50 -20.16
N THR A 362 -26.02 1.08 -20.29
CA THR A 362 -26.28 2.53 -20.19
C THR A 362 -26.95 2.92 -18.87
N ASP A 363 -27.38 1.95 -18.09
CA ASP A 363 -27.95 2.10 -16.75
C ASP A 363 -26.85 2.33 -15.69
N LYS A 364 -27.29 2.64 -14.47
CA LYS A 364 -26.46 3.08 -13.35
C LYS A 364 -26.58 2.12 -12.16
N GLY A 365 -25.82 2.40 -11.08
CA GLY A 365 -25.90 1.65 -9.84
C GLY A 365 -24.97 0.44 -9.76
N TYR A 366 -24.06 0.24 -10.71
CA TYR A 366 -23.04 -0.80 -10.61
C TYR A 366 -21.99 -0.45 -9.53
N THR A 367 -21.50 -1.45 -8.80
CA THR A 367 -20.53 -1.26 -7.71
C THR A 367 -19.16 -1.83 -8.02
N LYS A 368 -19.11 -2.80 -8.94
CA LYS A 368 -17.90 -3.52 -9.32
C LYS A 368 -18.00 -4.11 -10.72
N ILE A 369 -16.86 -4.15 -11.42
CA ILE A 369 -16.70 -4.76 -12.73
C ILE A 369 -15.70 -5.91 -12.60
N TYR A 370 -15.90 -6.93 -13.42
CA TYR A 370 -15.09 -8.12 -13.59
C TYR A 370 -14.85 -8.34 -15.09
N SER A 371 -13.79 -9.04 -15.43
CA SER A 371 -13.29 -9.21 -16.80
C SER A 371 -12.90 -10.66 -17.07
N THR A 372 -13.21 -11.15 -18.27
CA THR A 372 -12.45 -12.24 -18.92
C THR A 372 -11.35 -11.62 -19.79
N ALA A 373 -10.76 -12.33 -20.75
CA ALA A 373 -9.83 -11.69 -21.68
C ALA A 373 -10.53 -10.70 -22.62
N ASN A 374 -11.78 -10.98 -23.01
CA ASN A 374 -12.51 -10.28 -24.07
C ASN A 374 -13.88 -9.72 -23.65
N ALA A 375 -14.34 -9.97 -22.42
CA ALA A 375 -15.65 -9.54 -21.96
C ALA A 375 -15.60 -8.94 -20.56
N PHE A 376 -16.68 -8.26 -20.18
CA PHE A 376 -16.88 -7.67 -18.87
C PHE A 376 -18.21 -8.09 -18.26
N ALA A 377 -18.27 -8.09 -16.93
CA ALA A 377 -19.49 -8.27 -16.14
C ALA A 377 -19.51 -7.30 -14.96
N ALA A 378 -20.64 -6.62 -14.73
CA ALA A 378 -20.83 -5.67 -13.63
C ALA A 378 -21.86 -6.19 -12.63
N LEU A 379 -21.62 -5.89 -11.35
CA LEU A 379 -22.43 -6.31 -10.21
C LEU A 379 -23.07 -5.10 -9.52
N THR A 380 -24.36 -5.17 -9.25
CA THR A 380 -25.13 -4.16 -8.48
C THR A 380 -25.15 -4.51 -6.97
N PRO A 381 -25.58 -3.59 -6.07
CA PRO A 381 -25.61 -3.83 -4.62
C PRO A 381 -26.54 -4.97 -4.19
N ASP A 382 -27.65 -5.17 -4.90
CA ASP A 382 -28.57 -6.28 -4.68
C ASP A 382 -28.05 -7.60 -5.27
N GLY A 383 -26.92 -7.56 -5.99
CA GLY A 383 -26.27 -8.73 -6.54
C GLY A 383 -26.80 -9.16 -7.90
N SER A 384 -27.44 -8.29 -8.68
CA SER A 384 -27.76 -8.56 -10.09
C SER A 384 -26.53 -8.37 -11.00
N ILE A 385 -26.48 -9.06 -12.14
CA ILE A 385 -25.32 -9.08 -13.04
C ILE A 385 -25.69 -8.64 -14.45
N LYS A 386 -24.89 -7.75 -15.01
CA LYS A 386 -24.94 -7.40 -16.44
C LYS A 386 -23.60 -7.70 -17.11
N ALA A 387 -23.61 -8.41 -18.23
CA ALA A 387 -22.41 -8.68 -19.03
C ALA A 387 -22.47 -7.99 -20.40
N TRP A 388 -21.30 -7.64 -20.94
CA TRP A 388 -21.11 -7.06 -22.26
C TRP A 388 -19.74 -7.45 -22.85
N GLY A 389 -19.56 -7.23 -24.15
CA GLY A 389 -18.36 -7.64 -24.90
C GLY A 389 -18.55 -8.89 -25.76
N ASP A 390 -17.48 -9.66 -25.95
CA ASP A 390 -17.49 -10.91 -26.72
C ASP A 390 -18.42 -11.96 -26.07
N SER A 391 -19.46 -12.37 -26.78
CA SER A 391 -20.46 -13.33 -26.29
C SER A 391 -19.90 -14.72 -26.01
N GLY A 392 -18.91 -15.17 -26.79
CA GLY A 392 -18.21 -16.44 -26.58
C GLY A 392 -17.33 -16.41 -25.33
N SER A 393 -16.89 -15.23 -24.90
CA SER A 393 -16.09 -15.03 -23.69
C SER A 393 -16.92 -14.59 -22.45
N GLY A 394 -18.24 -14.79 -22.48
CA GLY A 394 -19.14 -14.45 -21.37
C GLY A 394 -19.68 -13.01 -21.38
N GLY A 395 -19.51 -12.27 -22.49
CA GLY A 395 -20.06 -10.93 -22.69
C GLY A 395 -21.56 -10.89 -22.95
N ALA A 396 -22.23 -12.03 -22.95
CA ALA A 396 -23.68 -12.16 -23.04
C ALA A 396 -24.18 -13.24 -22.08
N ASN A 397 -25.50 -13.33 -21.90
CA ASN A 397 -26.16 -14.40 -21.14
C ASN A 397 -25.71 -14.51 -19.67
N ALA A 398 -25.43 -13.38 -19.02
CA ALA A 398 -25.26 -13.33 -17.57
C ALA A 398 -26.50 -13.93 -16.87
N PRO A 399 -26.34 -14.64 -15.75
CA PRO A 399 -27.44 -15.31 -15.09
C PRO A 399 -28.45 -14.28 -14.55
N ALA A 400 -29.74 -14.58 -14.73
CA ALA A 400 -30.82 -13.77 -14.21
C ALA A 400 -30.91 -13.85 -12.68
N GLY A 401 -31.59 -12.87 -12.08
CA GLY A 401 -31.82 -12.78 -10.64
C GLY A 401 -30.82 -11.87 -9.92
N SER A 402 -30.89 -11.90 -8.59
CA SER A 402 -30.07 -11.11 -7.67
C SER A 402 -29.49 -12.01 -6.56
N GLY A 403 -28.75 -11.43 -5.61
CA GLY A 403 -28.13 -12.17 -4.51
C GLY A 403 -26.75 -12.77 -4.82
N TYR A 404 -26.18 -12.50 -6.01
CA TYR A 404 -24.78 -12.82 -6.28
C TYR A 404 -23.86 -11.86 -5.50
N THR A 405 -22.88 -12.41 -4.81
CA THR A 405 -21.97 -11.66 -3.94
C THR A 405 -20.62 -11.38 -4.61
N LYS A 406 -20.21 -12.26 -5.54
CA LYS A 406 -18.92 -12.16 -6.22
C LYS A 406 -18.94 -12.88 -7.56
N ILE A 407 -18.22 -12.33 -8.53
CA ILE A 407 -17.96 -12.95 -9.82
C ILE A 407 -16.49 -13.36 -9.87
N TYR A 408 -16.24 -14.49 -10.50
CA TYR A 408 -14.95 -15.07 -10.80
C TYR A 408 -14.84 -15.28 -12.31
N SER A 409 -13.64 -15.32 -12.86
CA SER A 409 -13.40 -15.55 -14.28
C SER A 409 -12.18 -16.41 -14.54
N ASN A 410 -12.20 -17.07 -15.68
CA ASN A 410 -11.01 -17.53 -16.39
C ASN A 410 -10.85 -16.68 -17.65
N THR A 411 -10.09 -17.12 -18.64
CA THR A 411 -9.87 -16.35 -19.88
C THR A 411 -11.13 -16.26 -20.75
N PHE A 412 -12.07 -17.21 -20.64
CA PHE A 412 -13.18 -17.43 -21.57
C PHE A 412 -14.57 -17.48 -20.93
N ALA A 413 -14.66 -17.57 -19.60
CA ALA A 413 -15.93 -17.74 -18.90
C ALA A 413 -15.93 -17.05 -17.53
N PHE A 414 -17.14 -16.83 -17.02
CA PHE A 414 -17.41 -16.31 -15.69
C PHE A 414 -18.12 -17.34 -14.82
N ALA A 415 -17.96 -17.21 -13.50
CA ALA A 415 -18.71 -17.95 -12.48
C ALA A 415 -19.09 -17.02 -11.32
N ALA A 416 -20.38 -16.91 -11.00
CA ALA A 416 -20.90 -16.09 -9.90
C ALA A 416 -21.27 -16.94 -8.69
N LEU A 417 -20.95 -16.43 -7.50
CA LEU A 417 -21.20 -17.05 -6.20
C LEU A 417 -22.26 -16.26 -5.42
N THR A 418 -23.27 -16.94 -4.88
CA THR A 418 -24.29 -16.37 -3.99
C THR A 418 -23.88 -16.44 -2.52
N HIS A 419 -24.63 -15.81 -1.61
CA HIS A 419 -24.33 -15.82 -0.17
C HIS A 419 -24.43 -17.23 0.46
N ASP A 420 -25.37 -18.05 0.00
CA ASP A 420 -25.50 -19.46 0.39
C ASP A 420 -24.49 -20.37 -0.31
N GLY A 421 -23.67 -19.82 -1.20
CA GLY A 421 -22.59 -20.53 -1.87
C GLY A 421 -23.07 -21.42 -3.01
N LEU A 422 -24.10 -21.02 -3.75
CA LEU A 422 -24.45 -21.59 -5.06
C LEU A 422 -23.58 -20.96 -6.16
N ILE A 423 -23.31 -21.73 -7.22
CA ILE A 423 -22.51 -21.27 -8.35
C ILE A 423 -23.34 -21.27 -9.63
N LYS A 424 -23.27 -20.18 -10.39
CA LYS A 424 -23.77 -20.09 -11.78
C LYS A 424 -22.65 -19.65 -12.70
N ALA A 425 -22.42 -20.38 -13.79
CA ALA A 425 -21.41 -20.05 -14.77
C ALA A 425 -22.03 -19.70 -16.13
N TRP A 426 -21.32 -18.88 -16.90
CA TRP A 426 -21.69 -18.49 -18.27
C TRP A 426 -20.44 -18.11 -19.10
N GLY A 427 -20.57 -18.08 -20.42
CA GLY A 427 -19.46 -17.91 -21.37
C GLY A 427 -19.22 -19.18 -22.17
N ASP A 428 -17.98 -19.45 -22.58
CA ASP A 428 -17.65 -20.63 -23.38
C ASP A 428 -18.01 -21.93 -22.61
N PRO A 429 -18.98 -22.73 -23.10
CA PRO A 429 -19.45 -23.91 -22.39
C PRO A 429 -18.37 -24.99 -22.25
N THR A 430 -17.38 -25.03 -23.15
CA THR A 430 -16.27 -25.99 -23.12
C THR A 430 -15.14 -25.55 -22.18
N ARG A 431 -15.13 -24.28 -21.76
CA ARG A 431 -14.10 -23.67 -20.92
C ARG A 431 -14.65 -23.11 -19.60
N GLY A 432 -15.61 -23.83 -19.02
CA GLY A 432 -16.14 -23.55 -17.68
C GLY A 432 -17.36 -22.64 -17.63
N GLY A 433 -17.86 -22.16 -18.78
CA GLY A 433 -19.09 -21.40 -18.90
C GLY A 433 -20.37 -22.23 -18.75
N ALA A 434 -20.26 -23.55 -18.62
CA ALA A 434 -21.36 -24.47 -18.35
C ALA A 434 -20.96 -25.51 -17.31
N ASN A 435 -21.93 -26.27 -16.81
CA ASN A 435 -21.73 -27.39 -15.88
C ASN A 435 -21.04 -26.99 -14.57
N ALA A 436 -21.33 -25.80 -14.06
CA ALA A 436 -20.97 -25.42 -12.70
C ALA A 436 -21.54 -26.44 -11.70
N PRO A 437 -20.82 -26.76 -10.62
CA PRO A 437 -21.22 -27.83 -9.72
C PRO A 437 -22.49 -27.45 -8.95
N ASP A 438 -23.36 -28.45 -8.77
CA ASP A 438 -24.56 -28.31 -7.97
C ASP A 438 -24.26 -28.24 -6.46
N GLY A 439 -25.27 -27.80 -5.70
CA GLY A 439 -25.23 -27.69 -4.25
C GLY A 439 -24.67 -26.36 -3.73
N SER A 440 -24.88 -26.13 -2.45
CA SER A 440 -24.49 -24.91 -1.73
C SER A 440 -23.22 -25.10 -0.89
N GLY A 441 -22.79 -24.04 -0.20
CA GLY A 441 -21.67 -24.05 0.74
C GLY A 441 -20.28 -23.81 0.12
N TYR A 442 -20.21 -23.47 -1.18
CA TYR A 442 -18.97 -23.00 -1.79
C TYR A 442 -18.62 -21.60 -1.26
N THR A 443 -17.35 -21.39 -0.93
CA THR A 443 -16.87 -20.13 -0.32
C THR A 443 -15.94 -19.35 -1.24
N LYS A 444 -15.22 -20.04 -2.13
CA LYS A 444 -14.28 -19.42 -3.08
C LYS A 444 -14.13 -20.25 -4.34
N ILE A 445 -13.96 -19.56 -5.47
CA ILE A 445 -13.66 -20.16 -6.78
C ILE A 445 -12.26 -19.70 -7.20
N TYR A 446 -11.54 -20.61 -7.85
CA TYR A 446 -10.21 -20.46 -8.41
C TYR A 446 -10.26 -20.88 -9.87
N SER A 447 -9.33 -20.44 -10.70
CA SER A 447 -9.34 -20.74 -12.13
C SER A 447 -7.96 -21.04 -12.70
N THR A 448 -7.90 -21.86 -13.74
CA THR A 448 -6.77 -21.86 -14.69
C THR A 448 -7.12 -20.93 -15.86
N VAL A 449 -6.42 -21.04 -16.99
CA VAL A 449 -6.78 -20.29 -18.20
C VAL A 449 -8.19 -20.63 -18.72
N ASP A 450 -8.66 -21.87 -18.54
CA ASP A 450 -9.88 -22.40 -19.16
C ASP A 450 -10.75 -23.29 -18.23
N THR A 451 -10.41 -23.41 -16.95
CA THR A 451 -11.15 -24.23 -15.98
C THR A 451 -11.35 -23.52 -14.64
N PHE A 452 -12.25 -24.07 -13.82
CA PHE A 452 -12.53 -23.59 -12.48
C PHE A 452 -12.41 -24.71 -11.43
N ALA A 453 -12.07 -24.32 -10.21
CA ALA A 453 -12.15 -25.15 -9.02
C ALA A 453 -12.81 -24.35 -7.88
N ALA A 454 -13.82 -24.92 -7.23
CA ALA A 454 -14.53 -24.30 -6.10
C ALA A 454 -14.23 -25.05 -4.80
N LEU A 455 -13.92 -24.29 -3.75
CA LEU A 455 -13.66 -24.77 -2.40
C LEU A 455 -14.89 -24.53 -1.51
N LYS A 456 -15.33 -25.57 -0.80
CA LYS A 456 -16.39 -25.50 0.20
C LYS A 456 -15.86 -25.12 1.59
N ALA A 457 -16.76 -24.64 2.44
CA ALA A 457 -16.45 -24.35 3.85
C ALA A 457 -15.97 -25.59 4.62
N ASP A 458 -16.43 -26.77 4.22
CA ASP A 458 -16.00 -28.06 4.77
C ASP A 458 -14.65 -28.53 4.21
N GLY A 459 -13.98 -27.75 3.36
CA GLY A 459 -12.69 -28.07 2.77
C GLY A 459 -12.74 -28.96 1.52
N SER A 460 -13.91 -29.40 1.05
CA SER A 460 -14.02 -30.21 -0.18
C SER A 460 -13.92 -29.37 -1.46
N ILE A 461 -13.47 -29.99 -2.56
CA ILE A 461 -13.20 -29.30 -3.83
C ILE A 461 -14.02 -29.93 -4.97
N LYS A 462 -14.56 -29.08 -5.85
CA LYS A 462 -15.13 -29.48 -7.15
C LYS A 462 -14.52 -28.66 -8.28
N ALA A 463 -14.17 -29.31 -9.39
CA ALA A 463 -13.62 -28.64 -10.56
C ALA A 463 -14.47 -28.91 -11.81
N TRP A 464 -14.52 -27.94 -12.73
CA TRP A 464 -15.27 -28.02 -13.98
C TRP A 464 -14.63 -27.13 -15.06
N GLY A 465 -14.99 -27.36 -16.33
CA GLY A 465 -14.45 -26.68 -17.49
C GLY A 465 -13.80 -27.64 -18.48
N SER A 466 -12.71 -27.21 -19.12
CA SER A 466 -12.00 -28.01 -20.11
C SER A 466 -11.59 -29.37 -19.54
N PRO A 467 -11.96 -30.50 -20.16
CA PRO A 467 -11.56 -31.83 -19.69
C PRO A 467 -10.09 -32.15 -19.98
N VAL A 468 -9.40 -31.29 -20.74
CA VAL A 468 -8.03 -31.51 -21.18
C VAL A 468 -7.08 -31.54 -19.97
N SER A 469 -6.14 -32.48 -19.96
CA SER A 469 -5.10 -32.56 -18.93
C SER A 469 -5.59 -32.84 -17.49
N GLY A 470 -6.81 -33.38 -17.28
CA GLY A 470 -7.24 -33.85 -15.95
C GLY A 470 -7.50 -32.77 -14.90
N VAL A 471 -7.53 -31.51 -15.32
CA VAL A 471 -7.82 -30.32 -14.49
C VAL A 471 -9.20 -30.33 -13.81
N THR A 472 -10.15 -31.11 -14.34
CA THR A 472 -11.49 -31.31 -13.75
C THR A 472 -11.54 -32.42 -12.69
N SER A 473 -10.47 -33.21 -12.55
CA SER A 473 -10.37 -34.32 -11.59
C SER A 473 -9.88 -33.83 -10.22
N ALA A 474 -10.69 -32.99 -9.56
CA ALA A 474 -10.36 -32.46 -8.24
C ALA A 474 -10.06 -33.57 -7.21
N PRO A 475 -9.09 -33.37 -6.31
CA PRO A 475 -8.71 -34.40 -5.35
C PRO A 475 -9.83 -34.67 -4.34
N ALA A 476 -9.96 -35.93 -3.93
CA ALA A 476 -10.86 -36.31 -2.85
C ALA A 476 -10.35 -35.77 -1.49
N GLY A 477 -11.28 -35.63 -0.54
CA GLY A 477 -11.01 -35.12 0.81
C GLY A 477 -11.76 -33.82 1.11
N ASN A 478 -11.62 -33.37 2.35
CA ASN A 478 -12.33 -32.22 2.92
C ASN A 478 -11.47 -31.48 3.96
N ASP A 479 -10.15 -31.55 3.83
CA ASP A 479 -9.18 -30.93 4.74
C ASP A 479 -8.35 -29.84 4.05
N TYR A 480 -8.77 -29.42 2.85
CA TYR A 480 -8.13 -28.35 2.10
C TYR A 480 -8.58 -26.98 2.59
N THR A 481 -7.62 -26.08 2.73
CA THR A 481 -7.84 -24.72 3.23
C THR A 481 -7.72 -23.67 2.14
N LYS A 482 -6.95 -23.96 1.08
CA LYS A 482 -6.69 -23.03 -0.02
C LYS A 482 -6.29 -23.77 -1.29
N ILE A 483 -6.64 -23.18 -2.43
CA ILE A 483 -6.21 -23.63 -3.76
C ILE A 483 -5.31 -22.55 -4.38
N TYR A 484 -4.34 -22.99 -5.15
CA TYR A 484 -3.42 -22.20 -5.94
C TYR A 484 -3.44 -22.73 -7.37
N SER A 485 -3.12 -21.87 -8.33
CA SER A 485 -3.27 -22.17 -9.76
C SER A 485 -2.05 -21.72 -10.53
N SER A 486 -1.53 -22.58 -11.41
CA SER A 486 -0.76 -22.16 -12.59
C SER A 486 -1.73 -21.88 -13.74
N GLU A 487 -1.24 -21.62 -14.96
CA GLU A 487 -2.15 -21.46 -16.10
C GLU A 487 -2.86 -22.76 -16.51
N TYR A 488 -2.35 -23.94 -16.09
CA TYR A 488 -2.84 -25.25 -16.55
C TYR A 488 -2.97 -26.32 -15.45
N ALA A 489 -2.68 -25.99 -14.19
CA ALA A 489 -2.78 -26.93 -13.07
C ALA A 489 -3.19 -26.24 -11.76
N PHE A 490 -3.60 -27.05 -10.79
CA PHE A 490 -3.95 -26.61 -9.45
C PHE A 490 -3.13 -27.31 -8.36
N ALA A 491 -2.94 -26.61 -7.25
CA ALA A 491 -2.36 -27.14 -6.02
C ALA A 491 -3.26 -26.77 -4.82
N ALA A 492 -3.73 -27.75 -4.06
CA ALA A 492 -4.51 -27.55 -2.84
C ALA A 492 -3.64 -27.78 -1.60
N LEU A 493 -3.71 -26.82 -0.67
CA LEU A 493 -2.98 -26.82 0.59
C LEU A 493 -3.89 -27.23 1.74
N LYS A 494 -3.43 -28.18 2.55
CA LYS A 494 -4.12 -28.65 3.76
C LYS A 494 -3.70 -27.87 5.00
N ALA A 495 -4.45 -28.02 6.10
CA ALA A 495 -4.17 -27.33 7.36
C ALA A 495 -2.82 -27.72 7.99
N ASP A 496 -2.37 -28.96 7.79
CA ASP A 496 -1.04 -29.43 8.21
C ASP A 496 0.09 -28.94 7.29
N GLY A 497 -0.26 -28.23 6.21
CA GLY A 497 0.66 -27.73 5.22
C GLY A 497 1.10 -28.78 4.19
N SER A 498 0.46 -29.95 4.08
CA SER A 498 0.69 -30.87 2.96
C SER A 498 -0.08 -30.46 1.69
N ILE A 499 0.40 -30.92 0.52
CA ILE A 499 -0.04 -30.43 -0.78
C ILE A 499 -0.58 -31.58 -1.66
N LYS A 500 -1.70 -31.33 -2.34
CA LYS A 500 -2.21 -32.18 -3.43
C LYS A 500 -2.31 -31.38 -4.72
N VAL A 501 -1.97 -31.99 -5.84
CA VAL A 501 -1.96 -31.34 -7.16
C VAL A 501 -2.79 -32.13 -8.15
N TRP A 502 -3.32 -31.43 -9.15
CA TRP A 502 -4.01 -32.03 -10.29
C TRP A 502 -3.98 -31.07 -11.49
N GLY A 503 -4.27 -31.60 -12.68
CA GLY A 503 -4.16 -30.86 -13.94
C GLY A 503 -2.96 -31.31 -14.78
N GLU A 504 -2.48 -30.43 -15.65
CA GLU A 504 -1.42 -30.79 -16.59
C GLU A 504 -0.11 -31.12 -15.87
N ALA A 505 0.40 -32.34 -16.06
CA ALA A 505 1.57 -32.84 -15.35
C ALA A 505 2.80 -31.93 -15.52
N ASN A 506 3.06 -31.47 -16.74
CA ASN A 506 4.17 -30.57 -17.05
C ASN A 506 3.97 -29.16 -16.47
N ALA A 507 2.74 -28.76 -16.16
CA ALA A 507 2.45 -27.47 -15.54
C ALA A 507 2.37 -27.53 -14.00
N GLY A 508 2.83 -28.64 -13.40
CA GLY A 508 2.80 -28.88 -11.96
C GLY A 508 1.54 -29.59 -11.44
N GLY A 509 0.73 -30.16 -12.34
CA GLY A 509 -0.42 -31.02 -12.00
C GLY A 509 -0.04 -32.43 -11.52
N ALA A 510 1.24 -32.74 -11.45
CA ALA A 510 1.80 -33.98 -10.91
C ALA A 510 3.04 -33.68 -10.03
N ASN A 511 3.51 -34.68 -9.30
CA ASN A 511 4.74 -34.63 -8.49
C ASN A 511 4.72 -33.53 -7.42
N ALA A 512 3.63 -33.43 -6.65
CA ALA A 512 3.56 -32.56 -5.47
C ALA A 512 4.74 -32.87 -4.52
N PRO A 513 5.31 -31.85 -3.87
CA PRO A 513 6.39 -32.07 -2.91
C PRO A 513 5.86 -32.81 -1.68
N ASP A 514 6.64 -33.78 -1.22
CA ASP A 514 6.32 -34.52 0.00
C ASP A 514 6.47 -33.65 1.26
N GLY A 515 5.83 -34.12 2.34
CA GLY A 515 5.94 -33.54 3.68
C GLY A 515 4.84 -32.52 4.03
N THR A 516 5.04 -31.91 5.19
CA THR A 516 4.11 -30.95 5.82
C THR A 516 4.81 -29.62 6.13
N GLY A 517 4.03 -28.66 6.63
CA GLY A 517 4.54 -27.36 7.08
C GLY A 517 4.76 -26.33 5.97
N TYR A 518 4.28 -26.57 4.75
CA TYR A 518 4.20 -25.51 3.75
C TYR A 518 3.10 -24.53 4.15
N THR A 519 3.43 -23.24 4.14
CA THR A 519 2.52 -22.17 4.56
C THR A 519 1.92 -21.43 3.36
N ASP A 520 2.58 -21.50 2.21
CA ASP A 520 2.18 -20.75 1.03
C ASP A 520 2.69 -21.40 -0.26
N ILE A 521 1.99 -21.15 -1.36
CA ILE A 521 2.36 -21.65 -2.69
C ILE A 521 2.32 -20.50 -3.69
N TYR A 522 3.33 -20.47 -4.55
CA TYR A 522 3.50 -19.53 -5.64
C TYR A 522 3.56 -20.30 -6.94
N SER A 523 3.16 -19.68 -8.04
CA SER A 523 3.08 -20.30 -9.35
C SER A 523 3.52 -19.34 -10.46
N ASN A 524 3.90 -19.92 -11.59
CA ASN A 524 3.93 -19.24 -12.87
C ASN A 524 3.09 -20.03 -13.89
N THR A 525 3.33 -19.86 -15.19
CA THR A 525 2.55 -20.55 -16.22
C THR A 525 2.66 -22.07 -16.11
N TYR A 526 3.85 -22.61 -15.78
CA TYR A 526 4.13 -24.05 -15.87
C TYR A 526 4.74 -24.69 -14.60
N ALA A 527 4.96 -23.91 -13.54
CA ALA A 527 5.62 -24.40 -12.33
C ALA A 527 5.03 -23.80 -11.05
N PHE A 528 5.32 -24.47 -9.93
CA PHE A 528 4.99 -24.03 -8.59
C PHE A 528 6.22 -24.00 -7.68
N ALA A 529 6.16 -23.16 -6.66
CA ALA A 529 7.11 -23.04 -5.57
C ALA A 529 6.35 -22.95 -4.22
N ALA A 530 6.54 -23.91 -3.34
CA ALA A 530 5.98 -23.91 -1.98
C ALA A 530 7.00 -23.39 -0.97
N LEU A 531 6.54 -22.51 -0.08
CA LEU A 531 7.33 -21.86 0.97
C LEU A 531 6.93 -22.43 2.34
N LYS A 532 7.92 -22.73 3.18
CA LYS A 532 7.73 -23.10 4.58
C LYS A 532 7.93 -21.92 5.52
N ALA A 533 7.50 -22.06 6.77
CA ALA A 533 7.65 -21.03 7.81
C ALA A 533 9.11 -20.67 8.13
N ASP A 534 10.05 -21.61 7.96
CA ASP A 534 11.49 -21.35 8.09
C ASP A 534 12.07 -20.60 6.87
N GLY A 535 11.27 -20.39 5.83
CA GLY A 535 11.67 -19.75 4.58
C GLY A 535 12.32 -20.71 3.58
N SER A 536 12.32 -22.03 3.79
CA SER A 536 12.79 -23.00 2.80
C SER A 536 11.78 -23.19 1.66
N ILE A 537 12.28 -23.53 0.47
CA ILE A 537 11.48 -23.59 -0.77
C ILE A 537 11.58 -24.98 -1.40
N LYS A 538 10.44 -25.49 -1.88
CA LYS A 538 10.37 -26.65 -2.78
C LYS A 538 9.60 -26.32 -4.04
N THR A 539 10.09 -26.76 -5.20
CA THR A 539 9.49 -26.48 -6.50
C THR A 539 9.10 -27.78 -7.21
N TRP A 540 8.13 -27.68 -8.11
CA TRP A 540 7.72 -28.76 -9.01
C TRP A 540 7.06 -28.18 -10.28
N GLY A 541 6.88 -29.01 -11.30
CA GLY A 541 6.41 -28.62 -12.64
C GLY A 541 7.55 -28.54 -13.66
N ASP A 542 7.37 -27.75 -14.72
CA ASP A 542 8.34 -27.60 -15.80
C ASP A 542 9.69 -27.06 -15.28
N SER A 543 10.77 -27.78 -15.56
CA SER A 543 12.10 -27.44 -15.05
C SER A 543 12.62 -26.12 -15.62
N ASP A 544 12.32 -25.85 -16.89
CA ASP A 544 12.76 -24.63 -17.57
C ASP A 544 12.03 -23.40 -17.03
N SER A 545 10.82 -23.57 -16.51
CA SER A 545 10.03 -22.54 -15.84
C SER A 545 10.31 -22.45 -14.33
N GLY A 546 11.33 -23.13 -13.82
CA GLY A 546 11.69 -23.07 -12.40
C GLY A 546 10.94 -24.06 -11.50
N GLY A 547 10.34 -25.09 -12.08
CA GLY A 547 9.85 -26.28 -11.38
C GLY A 547 10.97 -27.12 -10.76
N ALA A 548 12.23 -26.82 -11.08
CA ALA A 548 13.41 -27.41 -10.46
C ALA A 548 14.42 -26.31 -10.06
N ASN A 549 15.43 -26.70 -9.28
CA ASN A 549 16.59 -25.86 -8.94
C ASN A 549 16.24 -24.58 -8.16
N ALA A 550 15.27 -24.67 -7.24
CA ALA A 550 15.02 -23.62 -6.26
C ALA A 550 16.30 -23.30 -5.46
N PRO A 551 16.51 -22.05 -5.03
CA PRO A 551 17.66 -21.70 -4.19
C PRO A 551 17.70 -22.48 -2.87
N ASP A 552 18.85 -23.08 -2.58
CA ASP A 552 19.08 -23.73 -1.29
C ASP A 552 19.07 -22.72 -0.13
N GLY A 553 18.72 -23.20 1.07
CA GLY A 553 18.73 -22.43 2.31
C GLY A 553 17.34 -22.10 2.86
N SER A 554 17.31 -21.18 3.80
CA SER A 554 16.13 -20.74 4.56
C SER A 554 16.18 -19.22 4.76
N GLY A 555 15.14 -18.63 5.36
CA GLY A 555 15.05 -17.17 5.57
C GLY A 555 14.64 -16.36 4.34
N TYR A 556 14.08 -17.02 3.31
CA TYR A 556 13.37 -16.35 2.23
C TYR A 556 11.99 -15.91 2.74
N THR A 557 11.66 -14.64 2.53
CA THR A 557 10.44 -14.05 3.10
C THR A 557 9.29 -14.03 2.11
N LYS A 558 9.59 -13.95 0.81
CA LYS A 558 8.59 -13.86 -0.25
C LYS A 558 9.15 -14.37 -1.58
N ILE A 559 8.30 -15.06 -2.33
CA ILE A 559 8.56 -15.48 -3.71
C ILE A 559 7.77 -14.59 -4.66
N TYR A 560 8.42 -14.21 -5.76
CA TYR A 560 7.86 -13.46 -6.87
C TYR A 560 8.00 -14.31 -8.13
N SER A 561 7.06 -14.15 -9.06
CA SER A 561 7.06 -14.89 -10.33
C SER A 561 6.71 -13.98 -11.49
N ASN A 562 7.30 -14.25 -12.64
CA ASN A 562 6.74 -13.89 -13.94
C ASN A 562 6.23 -15.19 -14.61
N ALA A 563 5.96 -15.20 -15.92
CA ALA A 563 5.40 -16.37 -16.58
C ALA A 563 6.34 -17.61 -16.60
N PHE A 564 7.66 -17.42 -16.52
CA PHE A 564 8.64 -18.51 -16.74
C PHE A 564 9.78 -18.56 -15.71
N ALA A 565 9.79 -17.67 -14.73
CA ALA A 565 10.86 -17.60 -13.74
C ALA A 565 10.32 -17.16 -12.37
N PHE A 566 11.12 -17.42 -11.35
CA PHE A 566 10.87 -16.98 -9.99
C PHE A 566 12.05 -16.16 -9.45
N ALA A 567 11.76 -15.30 -8.48
CA ALA A 567 12.74 -14.57 -7.70
C ALA A 567 12.35 -14.56 -6.22
N VAL A 568 13.32 -14.65 -5.32
CA VAL A 568 13.12 -14.53 -3.86
C VAL A 568 13.73 -13.25 -3.34
N LEU A 569 13.14 -12.73 -2.27
CA LEU A 569 13.77 -11.70 -1.42
C LEU A 569 14.14 -12.31 -0.07
N THR A 570 15.33 -12.00 0.43
CA THR A 570 15.77 -12.37 1.79
C THR A 570 15.58 -11.20 2.76
N HIS A 571 15.70 -11.47 4.06
CA HIS A 571 15.66 -10.43 5.10
C HIS A 571 16.70 -9.31 4.94
N ASP A 572 17.85 -9.59 4.34
CA ASP A 572 18.88 -8.56 4.14
C ASP A 572 18.70 -7.73 2.87
N GLY A 573 17.67 -8.07 2.07
CA GLY A 573 17.33 -7.43 0.82
C GLY A 573 18.18 -7.90 -0.36
N SER A 574 18.76 -9.11 -0.30
CA SER A 574 19.37 -9.78 -1.46
C SER A 574 18.33 -10.54 -2.27
N ILE A 575 18.62 -10.72 -3.56
CA ILE A 575 17.75 -11.38 -4.52
C ILE A 575 18.44 -12.63 -5.05
N LYS A 576 17.68 -13.73 -5.17
CA LYS A 576 18.06 -14.90 -5.97
C LYS A 576 16.95 -15.19 -6.95
N ALA A 577 17.29 -15.61 -8.17
CA ALA A 577 16.33 -15.94 -9.20
C ALA A 577 16.63 -17.32 -9.80
N TRP A 578 15.59 -18.00 -10.27
CA TRP A 578 15.68 -19.31 -10.91
C TRP A 578 14.57 -19.53 -11.94
N GLY A 579 14.72 -20.55 -12.79
CA GLY A 579 13.86 -20.80 -13.95
C GLY A 579 14.46 -20.26 -15.24
N ASN A 580 13.63 -19.82 -16.18
CA ASN A 580 14.08 -19.53 -17.53
C ASN A 580 15.05 -18.33 -17.57
N SER A 581 16.27 -18.56 -18.07
CA SER A 581 17.34 -17.54 -18.07
C SER A 581 16.98 -16.28 -18.86
N LYS A 582 16.24 -16.40 -19.97
CA LYS A 582 15.78 -15.23 -20.74
C LYS A 582 14.74 -14.44 -19.98
N SER A 583 13.92 -15.11 -19.17
CA SER A 583 12.91 -14.46 -18.33
C SER A 583 13.43 -14.01 -16.96
N GLY A 584 14.74 -13.85 -16.79
CA GLY A 584 15.33 -13.38 -15.54
C GLY A 584 15.53 -14.47 -14.47
N GLY A 585 15.48 -15.74 -14.86
CA GLY A 585 15.73 -16.90 -14.01
C GLY A 585 17.22 -17.25 -13.84
N THR A 586 17.53 -18.55 -13.84
CA THR A 586 18.88 -19.04 -13.52
C THR A 586 19.90 -18.54 -14.56
N ASN A 587 21.03 -18.01 -14.10
CA ASN A 587 22.09 -17.43 -14.95
C ASN A 587 21.63 -16.29 -15.88
N ALA A 588 20.49 -15.66 -15.59
CA ALA A 588 20.09 -14.47 -16.31
C ALA A 588 21.13 -13.34 -16.13
N PRO A 589 21.39 -12.55 -17.18
CA PRO A 589 22.22 -11.36 -17.04
C PRO A 589 21.55 -10.36 -16.08
N ASP A 590 22.38 -9.55 -15.42
CA ASP A 590 21.95 -8.40 -14.60
C ASP A 590 21.04 -8.71 -13.39
N VAL A 591 20.95 -9.98 -12.97
CA VAL A 591 20.33 -10.34 -11.68
C VAL A 591 21.07 -9.58 -10.58
N PRO A 592 20.37 -8.79 -9.74
CA PRO A 592 21.03 -7.97 -8.72
C PRO A 592 21.85 -8.80 -7.72
N THR A 593 23.13 -8.44 -7.57
CA THR A 593 24.06 -9.07 -6.62
C THR A 593 24.24 -8.25 -5.34
N ASP A 594 23.77 -7.00 -5.35
CA ASP A 594 23.80 -6.10 -4.20
C ASP A 594 22.55 -6.26 -3.32
N LYS A 595 22.55 -5.58 -2.17
CA LYS A 595 21.52 -5.72 -1.12
C LYS A 595 20.65 -4.46 -1.01
N GLY A 596 19.66 -4.54 -0.13
CA GLY A 596 18.77 -3.42 0.23
C GLY A 596 17.55 -3.27 -0.66
N TYR A 597 17.23 -4.30 -1.46
CA TYR A 597 15.93 -4.40 -2.12
C TYR A 597 14.85 -4.67 -1.08
N ILE A 598 13.70 -4.05 -1.29
CA ILE A 598 12.54 -4.17 -0.42
C ILE A 598 11.35 -4.81 -1.13
N LYS A 599 11.35 -4.81 -2.46
CA LYS A 599 10.23 -5.32 -3.27
C LYS A 599 10.66 -5.68 -4.69
N ILE A 600 10.03 -6.71 -5.24
CA ILE A 600 10.19 -7.14 -6.63
C ILE A 600 8.82 -7.02 -7.33
N TYR A 601 8.88 -6.68 -8.61
CA TYR A 601 7.76 -6.52 -9.53
C TYR A 601 8.07 -7.33 -10.78
N SER A 602 7.03 -7.75 -11.49
CA SER A 602 7.15 -8.64 -12.65
C SER A 602 6.33 -8.15 -13.82
N THR A 603 6.89 -8.26 -15.02
CA THR A 603 6.12 -8.30 -16.27
C THR A 603 5.91 -9.77 -16.65
N TYR A 604 5.54 -10.06 -17.91
CA TYR A 604 5.43 -11.43 -18.41
C TYR A 604 6.80 -12.15 -18.44
N ARG A 605 7.90 -11.42 -18.73
CA ARG A 605 9.25 -12.01 -18.89
C ARG A 605 10.40 -11.26 -18.21
N ALA A 606 10.12 -10.21 -17.43
CA ALA A 606 11.15 -9.47 -16.71
C ALA A 606 10.74 -9.24 -15.25
N PHE A 607 11.74 -8.86 -14.46
CA PHE A 607 11.56 -8.39 -13.09
C PHE A 607 12.15 -7.00 -12.93
N ALA A 608 11.57 -6.23 -12.01
CA ALA A 608 12.15 -5.00 -11.50
C ALA A 608 12.17 -5.05 -9.97
N ALA A 609 13.25 -4.60 -9.34
CA ALA A 609 13.37 -4.55 -7.89
C ALA A 609 13.61 -3.12 -7.42
N LEU A 610 12.85 -2.71 -6.40
CA LEU A 610 12.92 -1.41 -5.75
C LEU A 610 13.73 -1.52 -4.47
N LYS A 611 14.66 -0.58 -4.28
CA LYS A 611 15.40 -0.42 -3.04
C LYS A 611 14.72 0.54 -2.08
N ALA A 612 15.10 0.43 -0.81
CA ALA A 612 14.70 1.40 0.22
C ALA A 612 15.11 2.83 -0.12
N ASP A 613 16.16 3.08 -0.90
CA ASP A 613 16.55 4.43 -1.33
C ASP A 613 15.80 4.94 -2.58
N GLY A 614 14.83 4.16 -3.05
CA GLY A 614 14.06 4.44 -4.25
C GLY A 614 14.81 4.22 -5.55
N SER A 615 15.98 3.57 -5.55
CA SER A 615 16.64 3.12 -6.78
C SER A 615 16.03 1.81 -7.30
N ILE A 616 16.13 1.60 -8.62
CA ILE A 616 15.50 0.47 -9.32
C ILE A 616 16.56 -0.32 -10.09
N ARG A 617 16.45 -1.66 -10.04
CA ARG A 617 17.14 -2.57 -10.99
C ARG A 617 16.11 -3.38 -11.74
N THR A 618 16.41 -3.71 -12.99
CA THR A 618 15.55 -4.53 -13.85
C THR A 618 16.40 -5.61 -14.51
N TRP A 619 15.87 -6.81 -14.66
CA TRP A 619 16.53 -7.94 -15.32
C TRP A 619 15.50 -8.86 -16.00
N GLY A 620 15.95 -9.72 -16.90
CA GLY A 620 15.10 -10.52 -17.79
C GLY A 620 14.76 -9.82 -19.10
N ASP A 621 13.78 -10.34 -19.83
CA ASP A 621 13.45 -9.90 -21.19
C ASP A 621 12.37 -8.82 -21.18
N LEU A 622 12.79 -7.60 -21.52
CA LEU A 622 11.94 -6.43 -21.66
C LEU A 622 11.34 -6.29 -23.05
N GLU A 623 11.73 -7.14 -24.01
CA GLU A 623 11.25 -7.07 -25.38
C GLU A 623 10.09 -8.03 -25.63
N ASN A 624 9.11 -7.59 -26.41
CA ASN A 624 8.19 -8.53 -27.02
C ASN A 624 8.75 -8.98 -28.38
N SER A 625 9.14 -10.26 -28.48
CA SER A 625 9.61 -10.87 -29.73
C SER A 625 8.59 -10.84 -30.88
N TRP A 626 7.30 -10.63 -30.58
CA TRP A 626 6.21 -10.48 -31.55
C TRP A 626 5.89 -9.02 -31.92
N SER A 627 6.57 -8.02 -31.33
CA SER A 627 6.40 -6.63 -31.76
C SER A 627 7.21 -6.38 -33.04
N ASN A 628 6.64 -5.62 -33.96
CA ASN A 628 7.34 -5.15 -35.15
C ASN A 628 8.29 -3.97 -34.83
N LEU A 629 8.40 -3.56 -33.56
CA LEU A 629 9.19 -2.44 -33.03
C LEU A 629 10.42 -2.97 -32.26
N LYS A 630 11.16 -3.91 -32.87
CA LYS A 630 12.33 -4.52 -32.23
C LYS A 630 13.41 -3.48 -31.95
N GLY A 631 13.96 -3.50 -30.73
CA GLY A 631 15.07 -2.63 -30.33
C GLY A 631 14.68 -1.24 -29.80
N GLU A 632 13.39 -0.92 -29.67
CA GLU A 632 12.91 0.34 -29.08
C GLU A 632 12.41 0.14 -27.63
N HIS A 633 13.25 -0.42 -26.75
CA HIS A 633 12.94 -0.43 -25.31
C HIS A 633 13.69 0.69 -24.60
N THR A 634 13.06 1.30 -23.59
CA THR A 634 13.72 2.29 -22.74
C THR A 634 14.40 1.62 -21.56
N SER A 635 15.56 2.15 -21.16
CA SER A 635 16.33 1.62 -20.04
C SER A 635 15.69 1.92 -18.69
N THR A 636 16.01 1.09 -17.69
CA THR A 636 15.62 1.30 -16.29
C THR A 636 16.00 2.71 -15.81
N PRO A 637 15.13 3.39 -15.04
CA PRO A 637 15.47 4.69 -14.45
C PRO A 637 16.75 4.64 -13.62
N THR A 638 17.63 5.62 -13.81
CA THR A 638 18.90 5.74 -13.08
C THR A 638 18.82 6.70 -11.88
N ASP A 639 17.77 7.52 -11.82
CA ASP A 639 17.49 8.40 -10.70
C ASP A 639 16.80 7.65 -9.54
N LYS A 640 16.70 8.31 -8.38
CA LYS A 640 16.21 7.72 -7.13
C LYS A 640 14.92 8.38 -6.63
N GLY A 641 14.41 7.90 -5.49
CA GLY A 641 13.25 8.46 -4.82
C GLY A 641 11.91 7.91 -5.31
N TYR A 642 11.91 6.79 -6.05
CA TYR A 642 10.69 6.06 -6.35
C TYR A 642 10.18 5.34 -5.10
N ILE A 643 8.87 5.27 -4.97
CA ILE A 643 8.21 4.61 -3.83
C ILE A 643 7.44 3.35 -4.25
N GLU A 644 7.11 3.22 -5.53
CA GLU A 644 6.29 2.10 -6.03
C GLU A 644 6.53 1.89 -7.54
N ILE A 645 6.34 0.65 -8.01
CA ILE A 645 6.41 0.28 -9.43
C ILE A 645 5.11 -0.43 -9.81
N TYR A 646 4.62 -0.16 -11.01
CA TYR A 646 3.50 -0.83 -11.65
C TYR A 646 3.98 -1.49 -12.93
N SER A 647 3.36 -2.58 -13.34
CA SER A 647 3.75 -3.32 -14.54
C SER A 647 2.53 -3.71 -15.36
N ASN A 648 2.75 -3.82 -16.67
CA ASN A 648 1.88 -4.56 -17.58
C ASN A 648 2.61 -5.78 -18.14
N ALA A 649 2.12 -6.36 -19.24
CA ALA A 649 2.73 -7.54 -19.82
C ALA A 649 4.22 -7.36 -20.21
N TYR A 650 4.67 -6.17 -20.61
CA TYR A 650 6.05 -5.95 -21.10
C TYR A 650 6.69 -4.60 -20.72
N ALA A 651 6.03 -3.79 -19.89
CA ALA A 651 6.51 -2.48 -19.46
C ALA A 651 6.26 -2.25 -17.97
N PHE A 652 7.07 -1.36 -17.40
CA PHE A 652 7.02 -0.90 -16.03
C PHE A 652 6.77 0.61 -15.96
N THR A 653 6.18 1.07 -14.85
CA THR A 653 6.01 2.48 -14.49
C THR A 653 6.35 2.66 -13.01
N ALA A 654 7.33 3.50 -12.68
CA ALA A 654 7.66 3.85 -11.31
C ALA A 654 7.10 5.23 -10.96
N VAL A 655 6.70 5.40 -9.70
CA VAL A 655 6.11 6.65 -9.20
C VAL A 655 6.91 7.19 -8.00
N LYS A 656 7.05 8.52 -7.94
CA LYS A 656 7.65 9.24 -6.82
C LYS A 656 6.57 9.82 -5.89
N PRO A 657 6.92 10.26 -4.66
CA PRO A 657 5.95 10.83 -3.71
C PRO A 657 5.17 12.03 -4.24
N ASP A 658 5.75 12.81 -5.16
CA ASP A 658 5.09 13.96 -5.81
C ASP A 658 4.15 13.55 -6.95
N GLY A 659 4.03 12.25 -7.23
CA GLY A 659 3.24 11.71 -8.32
C GLY A 659 3.94 11.78 -9.69
N SER A 660 5.18 12.26 -9.78
CA SER A 660 5.93 12.12 -11.04
C SER A 660 6.20 10.65 -11.36
N ILE A 661 6.16 10.31 -12.64
CA ILE A 661 6.32 8.93 -13.11
C ILE A 661 7.48 8.77 -14.09
N ARG A 662 8.06 7.57 -14.14
CA ARG A 662 8.93 7.09 -15.22
C ARG A 662 8.46 5.75 -15.73
N THR A 663 8.42 5.59 -17.05
CA THR A 663 8.09 4.32 -17.70
C THR A 663 9.32 3.70 -18.34
N TRP A 664 9.42 2.38 -18.34
CA TRP A 664 10.43 1.65 -19.11
C TRP A 664 9.96 0.29 -19.62
N GLY A 665 10.69 -0.32 -20.56
CA GLY A 665 10.31 -1.58 -21.23
C GLY A 665 9.91 -1.37 -22.71
N ASP A 666 9.15 -2.30 -23.28
CA ASP A 666 8.76 -2.28 -24.70
C ASP A 666 7.92 -1.03 -25.06
N SER A 667 8.34 -0.29 -26.09
CA SER A 667 7.67 0.96 -26.51
C SER A 667 6.22 0.75 -26.93
N GLY A 668 5.92 -0.36 -27.61
CA GLY A 668 4.58 -0.73 -28.08
C GLY A 668 3.62 -1.06 -26.93
N TYR A 669 4.17 -1.28 -25.73
CA TYR A 669 3.46 -1.62 -24.50
C TYR A 669 3.51 -0.49 -23.48
N GLY A 670 3.95 0.71 -23.86
CA GLY A 670 3.96 1.88 -22.99
C GLY A 670 5.26 2.11 -22.22
N GLY A 671 6.34 1.40 -22.55
CA GLY A 671 7.66 1.64 -21.96
C GLY A 671 8.28 2.98 -22.39
N ALA A 672 7.95 3.51 -23.58
CA ALA A 672 8.70 4.62 -24.17
C ALA A 672 8.24 6.05 -23.83
N TYR A 673 7.15 6.28 -23.07
CA TYR A 673 6.44 7.56 -23.13
C TYR A 673 5.93 8.15 -21.80
N ALA A 674 6.81 8.57 -20.89
CA ALA A 674 6.40 9.43 -19.77
C ALA A 674 7.47 10.39 -19.22
N SER A 675 8.37 10.95 -20.05
CA SER A 675 9.41 11.85 -19.52
C SER A 675 8.91 13.23 -19.06
N SER A 676 7.65 13.61 -19.36
CA SER A 676 7.11 14.96 -19.13
C SER A 676 5.77 15.04 -18.36
N TYR A 677 5.27 13.96 -17.77
CA TYR A 677 3.97 13.96 -17.08
C TYR A 677 4.15 13.96 -15.57
N ASN A 678 3.97 15.14 -14.96
CA ASN A 678 3.87 15.31 -13.51
C ASN A 678 2.39 15.14 -13.11
N LEU A 679 2.07 14.17 -12.22
CA LEU A 679 0.70 14.03 -11.68
C LEU A 679 0.32 15.17 -10.72
N ALA A 680 1.29 15.99 -10.28
CA ALA A 680 1.04 17.23 -9.56
C ALA A 680 1.03 18.43 -10.52
N LEU A 681 -0.14 18.76 -11.08
CA LEU A 681 -0.36 20.08 -11.69
C LEU A 681 -0.86 21.05 -10.62
N GLY A 682 -0.05 22.07 -10.29
CA GLY A 682 -0.50 23.18 -9.45
C GLY A 682 0.53 24.16 -8.86
N LYS A 683 1.86 23.95 -8.94
CA LYS A 683 2.86 24.95 -8.47
C LYS A 683 4.12 25.02 -9.38
N PRO A 684 4.76 26.20 -9.50
CA PRO A 684 5.82 26.45 -10.47
C PRO A 684 7.10 25.69 -10.10
N ALA A 685 7.66 24.95 -11.05
CA ALA A 685 8.97 24.32 -10.93
C ALA A 685 10.03 25.17 -11.63
N THR A 686 11.04 25.61 -10.88
CA THR A 686 12.27 26.23 -11.39
C THR A 686 13.23 25.16 -11.94
N GLN A 687 13.76 25.39 -13.14
CA GLN A 687 14.75 24.53 -13.80
C GLN A 687 16.14 24.73 -13.19
N SER A 688 16.77 23.66 -12.70
CA SER A 688 18.16 23.71 -12.23
C SER A 688 19.14 23.37 -13.36
N SER A 689 19.75 24.42 -13.90
CA SER A 689 21.03 24.46 -14.62
C SER A 689 21.08 24.12 -16.11
N ILE A 690 21.82 24.99 -16.78
CA ILE A 690 22.17 25.09 -18.20
C ILE A 690 23.65 24.67 -18.30
N TYR A 691 24.05 23.96 -19.37
CA TYR A 691 25.44 24.04 -19.85
C TYR A 691 25.49 24.02 -21.41
N PRO A 692 26.45 24.72 -22.05
CA PRO A 692 26.25 25.39 -23.34
C PRO A 692 26.98 24.77 -24.55
N HIS A 693 26.37 24.95 -25.75
CA HIS A 693 26.92 24.95 -27.13
C HIS A 693 27.60 23.66 -27.69
N ARG A 694 27.41 23.20 -28.95
CA ARG A 694 27.00 23.81 -30.24
C ARG A 694 26.19 22.86 -31.18
N ILE A 695 25.09 23.39 -31.75
CA ILE A 695 24.63 23.50 -33.18
C ILE A 695 24.75 22.24 -34.09
N HIS A 696 23.72 21.69 -34.76
CA HIS A 696 22.70 22.26 -35.68
C HIS A 696 21.28 21.67 -35.43
N ALA A 697 20.26 22.48 -35.06
CA ALA A 697 19.17 23.05 -35.90
C ALA A 697 18.28 21.98 -36.61
N VAL A 698 16.95 21.95 -36.46
CA VAL A 698 15.97 23.06 -36.47
C VAL A 698 14.80 22.83 -35.49
N ALA A 699 14.51 23.85 -34.69
CA ALA A 699 13.28 24.03 -33.92
C ALA A 699 12.57 25.33 -34.36
N GLY A 700 11.26 25.40 -34.17
CA GLY A 700 10.44 26.61 -34.25
C GLY A 700 8.97 26.22 -34.45
N TYR A 701 7.96 26.66 -33.69
CA TYR A 701 7.84 27.78 -32.76
C TYR A 701 6.69 27.48 -31.77
N ALA A 702 6.83 27.97 -30.54
CA ALA A 702 5.71 28.27 -29.64
C ALA A 702 5.69 29.79 -29.44
N VAL A 703 4.50 30.41 -29.46
CA VAL A 703 4.27 31.72 -28.83
C VAL A 703 2.86 31.74 -28.24
N MET A 704 2.78 32.10 -26.95
CA MET A 704 1.58 32.45 -26.19
C MET A 704 0.89 33.71 -26.72
N ALA A 705 -0.44 33.80 -26.63
CA ALA A 705 -1.15 34.92 -25.98
C ALA A 705 -2.68 34.73 -26.03
N THR A 706 -3.26 34.53 -24.85
CA THR A 706 -4.40 35.24 -24.24
C THR A 706 -5.50 35.92 -25.10
N LEU A 707 -6.74 35.57 -24.75
CA LEU A 707 -8.00 36.36 -24.71
C LEU A 707 -8.96 36.41 -25.92
N MET A 708 -10.24 36.22 -25.56
CA MET A 708 -11.51 36.68 -26.16
C MET A 708 -12.21 35.83 -27.24
N ALA A 709 -13.31 35.22 -26.79
CA ALA A 709 -14.70 35.42 -27.22
C ALA A 709 -15.09 35.39 -28.73
N ASN A 710 -16.21 34.69 -28.96
CA ASN A 710 -17.10 34.65 -30.15
C ASN A 710 -16.49 33.87 -31.33
N PHE A 711 -17.06 32.77 -31.83
CA PHE A 711 -18.44 32.29 -31.97
C PHE A 711 -18.53 30.77 -31.79
#